data_AF-A0AA86SI07-F1
#
_entry.id   AF-A0AA86SI07-F1
#
_cell.length_a   1.000
_cell.length_b   1.000
_cell.length_c   1.000
_cell.angle_alpha   90.00
_cell.angle_beta   90.00
_cell.angle_gamma   90.00
#
_symmetry.space_group_name_H-M   'P 1'
#
loop_
_entity.id
_entity.type
_entity.pdbx_description
1 polymer ?
#
loop_
_entity_poly.entity_id
_entity_poly.type
_entity_poly.pdbx_seq_one_letter_code
_entity_poly.pdbx_strand_id
1 'polypeptide(L)'
;MLAVPTPSLTATLARGGNYPAAAVPLVALGTQSGTIDVVDVSANAVSSSLSVHNGTVRGLRWLGNSRLVSFSYTQANEKSGGYINKLVVTCLRSGLNKMFRVMQKPERAPIRALRTSSSGRYLLILFRDAPVEVWAMTKNPIMLRSLALPFTVLEWTLPTVPRPSKDQTSGALDEASKLSKTSTSDSTEGPSTEGSHDDTSESFAFALMNGALGVFEVHGRRIRDFRPKWPSSSFVSSDGLITAMAYRLPHVVMGDRIGNIRWWDVMTGNSSSFNTHREGIRRIKFSPFVPGDQSRGRIAVLFYDNTFSVFDLDSPDPLANSLLQPQFPGTPVLELDWLPLRTDKNDPLVLCIAGADGSFRLVETNVNDKRSGYALQIRNTKERFRSMPICCPILLPSPHALALRMILQLGVKPSWFNTCSTTIEKRPHLLPGTPSSTGDLRTYMVNIPPLGDSVVPEMLLKVLEPYRKEGCMLDDERAKLYASIVDQGCAARFAFAATIFGESSEALFWLQLPHAFKHLMNKLLRKNPPKESTVATISDVDDERSLLSRISSKGKRTEETGRDVLSQGQLRLMAFDREELWKTASERISWHEKLEGEEAIQKRVHELVSVGNLEAAVSLLLSTPPESSYFYVNALRAVALSSAVSRSLHELAVKVVAANMVRADRSLSGTHLLCAVGRYQEACSQLQDAGCWIDAATLAARHLKGSDYARVLQRWAGHILHTEHNIWRAIIMYVAAGALQEALAALREAQLPDTAAMFILACRETHAEIVSTLGIPDDESSSSVKDELLNLRALDPKNEDVIAVDEYFGQYQRKLVHLCMDSQPFAD
;
A
#
# COMPACT_ATOMS: atom_id res chain seq x y z
N MET A 1 -17.31 8.75 -5.81
CA MET A 1 -16.51 10.01 -5.97
C MET A 1 -15.97 10.06 -7.39
N LEU A 2 -15.81 11.26 -7.96
CA LEU A 2 -15.32 11.49 -9.32
C LEU A 2 -14.07 12.39 -9.29
N ALA A 3 -13.08 12.08 -10.11
CA ALA A 3 -11.91 12.92 -10.32
C ALA A 3 -11.44 12.84 -11.78
N VAL A 4 -11.34 14.00 -12.44
CA VAL A 4 -10.81 14.13 -13.80
C VAL A 4 -9.43 14.81 -13.73
N PRO A 5 -8.41 14.38 -14.52
CA PRO A 5 -7.10 15.00 -14.51
C PRO A 5 -7.17 16.39 -15.14
N THR A 6 -6.64 17.40 -14.46
CA THR A 6 -6.48 18.74 -15.04
C THR A 6 -5.15 18.80 -15.79
N PRO A 7 -5.13 19.15 -17.10
CA PRO A 7 -3.88 19.23 -17.85
C PRO A 7 -3.03 20.38 -17.34
N SER A 8 -1.78 20.07 -17.04
CA SER A 8 -0.82 20.97 -16.44
C SER A 8 0.03 21.62 -17.52
N LEU A 9 -0.05 22.94 -17.67
CA LEU A 9 0.86 23.69 -18.57
C LEU A 9 2.33 23.69 -18.06
N THR A 10 2.59 23.19 -16.85
CA THR A 10 3.86 23.39 -16.11
C THR A 10 4.51 22.12 -15.51
N ALA A 11 3.92 20.92 -15.66
CA ALA A 11 4.42 19.71 -14.98
C ALA A 11 5.48 18.90 -15.76
N THR A 12 5.95 19.39 -16.91
CA THR A 12 6.85 18.67 -17.84
C THR A 12 8.34 18.84 -17.56
N LEU A 13 8.72 19.64 -16.54
CA LEU A 13 10.12 19.91 -16.16
C LEU A 13 10.96 18.67 -15.76
N ALA A 14 10.33 17.51 -15.53
CA ALA A 14 11.04 16.24 -15.35
C ALA A 14 11.56 15.60 -16.66
N ARG A 15 11.35 16.23 -17.83
CA ARG A 15 11.76 15.73 -19.16
C ARG A 15 12.37 16.77 -20.10
N GLY A 16 12.70 17.98 -19.61
CA GLY A 16 13.52 18.94 -20.37
C GLY A 16 12.89 19.46 -21.67
N GLY A 17 11.56 19.67 -21.70
CA GLY A 17 10.88 20.22 -22.88
C GLY A 17 9.72 21.13 -22.50
N ASN A 18 9.62 22.29 -23.16
CA ASN A 18 8.66 23.37 -22.86
C ASN A 18 7.24 23.12 -23.40
N TYR A 19 6.86 21.85 -23.61
CA TYR A 19 5.54 21.49 -24.11
C TYR A 19 4.57 21.27 -22.93
N PRO A 20 3.31 21.74 -23.03
CA PRO A 20 2.31 21.50 -21.99
C PRO A 20 2.01 20.00 -21.87
N ALA A 21 1.68 19.52 -20.67
CA ALA A 21 1.38 18.11 -20.46
C ALA A 21 0.05 17.74 -21.14
N ALA A 22 0.14 16.92 -22.20
CA ALA A 22 -1.01 16.45 -22.97
C ALA A 22 -2.14 15.93 -22.08
N ALA A 23 -3.38 16.33 -22.39
CA ALA A 23 -4.56 15.80 -21.71
C ALA A 23 -4.64 14.29 -21.90
N VAL A 24 -5.07 13.58 -20.85
CA VAL A 24 -5.10 12.12 -20.82
C VAL A 24 -6.55 11.68 -20.65
N PRO A 25 -7.07 10.70 -21.44
CA PRO A 25 -8.47 10.29 -21.42
C PRO A 25 -8.86 9.44 -20.20
N LEU A 26 -8.09 9.51 -19.11
CA LEU A 26 -8.36 8.74 -17.90
C LEU A 26 -9.24 9.53 -16.93
N VAL A 27 -10.22 8.88 -16.32
CA VAL A 27 -11.08 9.40 -15.26
C VAL A 27 -11.02 8.45 -14.08
N ALA A 28 -10.87 8.97 -12.86
CA ALA A 28 -10.77 8.15 -11.66
C ALA A 28 -12.05 8.23 -10.83
N LEU A 29 -12.58 7.06 -10.46
CA LEU A 29 -13.79 6.87 -9.66
C LEU A 29 -13.41 6.26 -8.31
N GLY A 30 -13.96 6.78 -7.22
CA GLY A 30 -13.75 6.24 -5.86
C GLY A 30 -15.02 5.62 -5.31
N THR A 31 -14.94 4.35 -4.92
CA THR A 31 -16.08 3.49 -4.55
C THR A 31 -16.42 3.52 -3.05
N GLN A 32 -17.52 2.84 -2.68
CA GLN A 32 -17.91 2.67 -1.28
C GLN A 32 -17.10 1.60 -0.53
N SER A 33 -16.56 0.60 -1.24
CA SER A 33 -15.69 -0.45 -0.70
C SER A 33 -14.27 0.05 -0.39
N GLY A 34 -13.84 1.16 -1.01
CA GLY A 34 -12.52 1.75 -0.79
C GLY A 34 -11.54 1.53 -1.94
N THR A 35 -12.03 1.05 -3.08
CA THR A 35 -11.28 0.94 -4.33
C THR A 35 -11.33 2.23 -5.15
N ILE A 36 -10.37 2.33 -6.08
CA ILE A 36 -10.24 3.42 -7.04
C ILE A 36 -10.14 2.81 -8.42
N ASP A 37 -11.15 3.06 -9.25
CA ASP A 37 -11.24 2.56 -10.62
C ASP A 37 -10.84 3.67 -11.58
N VAL A 38 -9.94 3.36 -12.53
CA VAL A 38 -9.49 4.29 -13.55
C VAL A 38 -10.10 3.88 -14.88
N VAL A 39 -11.08 4.65 -15.34
CA VAL A 39 -11.75 4.51 -16.62
C VAL A 39 -10.93 5.20 -17.71
N ASP A 40 -10.65 4.51 -18.82
CA ASP A 40 -10.23 5.16 -20.05
C ASP A 40 -11.47 5.49 -20.88
N VAL A 41 -11.70 6.78 -21.10
CA VAL A 41 -12.86 7.32 -21.85
C VAL A 41 -12.70 7.12 -23.35
N SER A 42 -11.47 7.04 -23.86
CA SER A 42 -11.21 6.80 -25.29
C SER A 42 -11.41 5.33 -25.68
N ALA A 43 -11.02 4.40 -24.79
CA ALA A 43 -11.33 2.98 -24.92
C ALA A 43 -12.76 2.62 -24.44
N ASN A 44 -13.39 3.49 -23.65
CA ASN A 44 -14.66 3.27 -22.95
C ASN A 44 -14.62 1.97 -22.11
N ALA A 45 -13.57 1.82 -21.29
CA ALA A 45 -13.31 0.62 -20.48
C ALA A 45 -12.57 0.98 -19.17
N VAL A 46 -12.61 0.12 -18.15
CA VAL A 46 -11.80 0.29 -16.93
C VAL A 46 -10.37 -0.21 -17.18
N SER A 47 -9.43 0.73 -17.22
CA SER A 47 -7.99 0.48 -17.43
C SER A 47 -7.31 -0.15 -16.21
N SER A 48 -7.75 0.19 -14.99
CA SER A 48 -7.30 -0.46 -13.75
C SER A 48 -8.30 -0.28 -12.62
N SER A 49 -8.34 -1.24 -11.69
CA SER A 49 -9.00 -1.12 -10.39
C SER A 49 -7.97 -1.36 -9.29
N LEU A 50 -7.96 -0.50 -8.27
CA LEU A 50 -6.95 -0.51 -7.21
C LEU A 50 -7.64 -0.47 -5.85
N SER A 51 -7.40 -1.47 -4.99
CA SER A 51 -7.79 -1.39 -3.58
C SER A 51 -6.82 -0.45 -2.83
N VAL A 52 -7.36 0.59 -2.16
CA VAL A 52 -6.55 1.67 -1.55
C VAL A 52 -6.95 1.99 -0.12
N HIS A 53 -8.23 1.82 0.23
CA HIS A 53 -8.77 2.03 1.59
C HIS A 53 -9.60 0.82 2.03
N ASN A 54 -9.64 0.54 3.33
CA ASN A 54 -10.50 -0.50 3.93
C ASN A 54 -11.95 0.02 4.13
N GLY A 55 -12.50 0.74 3.15
CA GLY A 55 -13.78 1.44 3.27
C GLY A 55 -13.84 2.74 2.46
N THR A 56 -15.04 3.33 2.39
CA THR A 56 -15.44 4.37 1.41
C THR A 56 -14.41 5.45 1.14
N VAL A 57 -14.07 5.63 -0.14
CA VAL A 57 -13.27 6.76 -0.60
C VAL A 57 -14.08 8.05 -0.43
N ARG A 58 -13.77 8.83 0.61
CA ARG A 58 -14.47 10.08 0.96
C ARG A 58 -14.04 11.28 0.11
N GLY A 59 -12.95 11.14 -0.64
CA GLY A 59 -12.61 12.05 -1.73
C GLY A 59 -11.36 11.60 -2.51
N LEU A 60 -11.27 12.05 -3.74
CA LEU A 60 -10.31 11.61 -4.75
C LEU A 60 -9.94 12.79 -5.64
N ARG A 61 -8.65 13.06 -5.88
CA ARG A 61 -8.16 14.13 -6.79
C ARG A 61 -6.84 13.74 -7.45
N TRP A 62 -6.60 14.26 -8.67
CA TRP A 62 -5.38 14.04 -9.43
C TRP A 62 -4.24 14.98 -9.00
N LEU A 63 -3.00 14.48 -9.01
CA LEU A 63 -1.76 15.25 -8.89
C LEU A 63 -1.02 15.22 -10.24
N GLY A 64 -1.49 16.04 -11.18
CA GLY A 64 -1.11 15.92 -12.58
C GLY A 64 -1.56 14.57 -13.16
N ASN A 65 -0.92 14.15 -14.25
CA ASN A 65 -1.50 13.14 -15.15
C ASN A 65 -1.16 11.68 -14.79
N SER A 66 -0.59 11.39 -13.61
CA SER A 66 -0.03 10.07 -13.28
C SER A 66 -0.13 9.61 -11.81
N ARG A 67 -0.54 10.51 -10.90
CA ARG A 67 -0.68 10.24 -9.46
C ARG A 67 -2.07 10.66 -9.01
N LEU A 68 -2.70 9.85 -8.16
CA LEU A 68 -3.93 10.17 -7.46
C LEU A 68 -3.63 10.43 -5.98
N VAL A 69 -4.43 11.29 -5.34
CA VAL A 69 -4.54 11.37 -3.89
C VAL A 69 -5.97 11.03 -3.50
N SER A 70 -6.12 10.13 -2.55
CA SER A 70 -7.40 9.70 -2.00
C SER A 70 -7.40 9.80 -0.48
N PHE A 71 -8.58 9.98 0.10
CA PHE A 71 -8.75 9.89 1.55
C PHE A 71 -9.99 9.08 1.93
N SER A 72 -9.89 8.41 3.07
CA SER A 72 -11.00 7.89 3.86
C SER A 72 -10.81 8.33 5.31
N TYR A 73 -11.83 8.14 6.14
CA TYR A 73 -11.68 8.22 7.58
C TYR A 73 -12.58 7.16 8.23
N THR A 74 -12.11 6.59 9.34
CA THR A 74 -12.93 5.78 10.25
C THR A 74 -13.09 6.53 11.56
N GLN A 75 -14.22 6.34 12.24
CA GLN A 75 -14.43 6.86 13.58
C GLN A 75 -13.78 5.90 14.59
N ALA A 76 -13.00 6.43 15.53
CA ALA A 76 -12.48 5.67 16.66
C ALA A 76 -13.61 5.36 17.65
N ASN A 77 -13.40 4.34 18.50
CA ASN A 77 -14.40 3.84 19.47
C ASN A 77 -15.19 4.96 20.17
N GLU A 78 -16.50 4.77 20.29
CA GLU A 78 -17.45 5.81 20.76
C GLU A 78 -17.03 6.45 22.09
N LYS A 79 -16.45 5.66 23.00
CA LYS A 79 -15.98 6.09 24.32
C LYS A 79 -14.75 7.02 24.30
N SER A 80 -14.00 7.09 23.18
CA SER A 80 -12.74 7.85 23.08
C SER A 80 -12.78 9.05 22.14
N GLY A 81 -13.79 9.16 21.27
CA GLY A 81 -14.12 10.38 20.52
C GLY A 81 -13.02 10.90 19.58
N GLY A 82 -12.90 10.32 18.38
CA GLY A 82 -12.00 10.83 17.35
C GLY A 82 -12.14 10.15 16.00
N TYR A 83 -11.32 10.58 15.04
CA TYR A 83 -11.28 10.10 13.67
C TYR A 83 -9.87 9.68 13.28
N ILE A 84 -9.75 8.53 12.61
CA ILE A 84 -8.51 8.04 12.01
C ILE A 84 -8.58 8.42 10.53
N ASN A 85 -8.00 9.56 10.17
CA ASN A 85 -7.92 10.02 8.78
C ASN A 85 -6.82 9.23 8.03
N LYS A 86 -7.17 8.56 6.94
CA LYS A 86 -6.23 7.82 6.08
C LYS A 86 -6.03 8.57 4.77
N LEU A 87 -4.79 8.96 4.47
CA LEU A 87 -4.38 9.68 3.27
C LEU A 87 -3.38 8.86 2.46
N VAL A 88 -3.66 8.64 1.18
CA VAL A 88 -2.85 7.81 0.29
C VAL A 88 -2.53 8.54 -1.01
N VAL A 89 -1.27 8.48 -1.44
CA VAL A 89 -0.87 8.80 -2.81
C VAL A 89 -0.74 7.48 -3.60
N THR A 90 -1.50 7.34 -4.67
CA THR A 90 -1.49 6.16 -5.55
C THR A 90 -0.81 6.52 -6.86
N CYS A 91 0.22 5.77 -7.27
CA CYS A 91 0.96 6.01 -8.51
C CYS A 91 0.54 5.02 -9.59
N LEU A 92 -0.25 5.48 -10.58
CA LEU A 92 -0.93 4.62 -11.55
C LEU A 92 0.04 3.80 -12.42
N ARG A 93 1.23 4.35 -12.73
CA ARG A 93 2.26 3.63 -13.51
C ARG A 93 2.85 2.42 -12.78
N SER A 94 2.75 2.37 -11.46
CA SER A 94 3.43 1.37 -10.62
C SER A 94 2.50 0.57 -9.71
N GLY A 95 1.19 0.88 -9.67
CA GLY A 95 0.22 0.34 -8.70
C GLY A 95 0.44 0.77 -7.25
N LEU A 96 1.68 1.14 -6.87
CA LEU A 96 2.09 1.45 -5.50
C LEU A 96 1.23 2.55 -4.83
N ASN A 97 0.70 2.19 -3.66
CA ASN A 97 0.03 3.04 -2.70
C ASN A 97 1.02 3.47 -1.60
N LYS A 98 1.24 4.78 -1.42
CA LYS A 98 2.06 5.34 -0.34
C LYS A 98 1.21 6.19 0.59
N MET A 99 1.04 5.74 1.83
CA MET A 99 0.41 6.54 2.89
C MET A 99 1.30 7.73 3.26
N PHE A 100 0.68 8.84 3.65
CA PHE A 100 1.35 10.01 4.23
C PHE A 100 0.48 10.65 5.31
N ARG A 101 1.09 11.49 6.16
CA ARG A 101 0.43 12.09 7.34
C ARG A 101 -0.22 11.03 8.26
N VAL A 102 0.50 9.93 8.50
CA VAL A 102 0.07 8.84 9.40
C VAL A 102 0.20 9.32 10.85
N MET A 103 -0.93 9.52 11.53
CA MET A 103 -0.98 9.98 12.92
C MET A 103 -1.10 8.80 13.88
N GLN A 104 -0.29 8.77 14.94
CA GLN A 104 -0.34 7.72 15.98
C GLN A 104 -1.55 7.85 16.93
N LYS A 105 -2.22 9.02 16.97
CA LYS A 105 -3.37 9.29 17.83
C LYS A 105 -4.58 9.69 16.97
N PRO A 106 -5.82 9.28 17.34
CA PRO A 106 -7.02 9.76 16.67
C PRO A 106 -7.12 11.28 16.69
N GLU A 107 -7.60 11.85 15.60
CA GLU A 107 -7.76 13.30 15.43
C GLU A 107 -9.17 13.74 15.82
N ARG A 108 -9.32 14.99 16.29
CA ARG A 108 -10.63 15.52 16.70
C ARG A 108 -11.57 15.80 15.52
N ALA A 109 -11.04 16.08 14.34
CA ALA A 109 -11.82 16.46 13.16
C ALA A 109 -11.56 15.49 11.99
N PRO A 110 -12.60 15.08 11.24
CA PRO A 110 -12.43 14.33 10.00
C PRO A 110 -12.03 15.27 8.85
N ILE A 111 -11.32 14.73 7.86
CA ILE A 111 -11.09 15.44 6.59
C ILE A 111 -12.44 15.72 5.90
N ARG A 112 -12.65 16.99 5.54
CA ARG A 112 -13.82 17.49 4.81
C ARG A 112 -13.62 17.42 3.30
N ALA A 113 -12.44 17.79 2.81
CA ALA A 113 -12.13 17.82 1.38
C ALA A 113 -10.62 17.89 1.09
N LEU A 114 -10.27 17.56 -0.14
CA LEU A 114 -8.95 17.84 -0.73
C LEU A 114 -9.07 18.83 -1.90
N ARG A 115 -7.99 19.58 -2.14
CA ARG A 115 -7.81 20.40 -3.36
C ARG A 115 -6.36 20.34 -3.86
N THR A 116 -6.17 19.84 -5.07
CA THR A 116 -4.85 19.77 -5.71
C THR A 116 -4.63 20.96 -6.64
N SER A 117 -3.39 21.44 -6.69
CA SER A 117 -2.92 22.41 -7.69
C SER A 117 -3.07 21.88 -9.11
N SER A 118 -3.28 22.76 -10.08
CA SER A 118 -3.29 22.43 -11.51
C SER A 118 -1.95 21.90 -12.04
N SER A 119 -0.83 22.11 -11.34
CA SER A 119 0.48 21.50 -11.64
C SER A 119 0.71 20.11 -11.00
N GLY A 120 -0.16 19.69 -10.08
CA GLY A 120 0.06 18.52 -9.21
C GLY A 120 1.23 18.65 -8.21
N ARG A 121 1.77 19.87 -7.98
CA ARG A 121 2.85 20.14 -7.02
C ARG A 121 2.36 20.35 -5.58
N TYR A 122 1.14 20.87 -5.39
CA TYR A 122 0.59 21.24 -4.08
C TYR A 122 -0.77 20.57 -3.78
N LEU A 123 -1.06 20.44 -2.49
CA LEU A 123 -2.29 19.88 -1.96
C LEU A 123 -2.76 20.72 -0.77
N LEU A 124 -4.04 21.08 -0.75
CA LEU A 124 -4.73 21.59 0.44
C LEU A 124 -5.54 20.45 1.06
N ILE A 125 -5.41 20.28 2.37
CA ILE A 125 -6.19 19.33 3.17
C ILE A 125 -7.12 20.14 4.06
N LEU A 126 -8.43 20.05 3.79
CA LEU A 126 -9.46 20.79 4.51
C LEU A 126 -10.12 19.83 5.51
N PHE A 127 -10.15 20.20 6.78
CA PHE A 127 -10.90 19.50 7.82
C PHE A 127 -12.30 20.14 8.00
N ARG A 128 -13.12 19.59 8.89
CA ARG A 128 -14.36 20.25 9.34
C ARG A 128 -14.05 21.34 10.36
N ASP A 129 -13.51 20.93 11.52
CA ASP A 129 -13.38 21.77 12.71
C ASP A 129 -11.91 21.92 13.15
N ALA A 130 -10.99 21.97 12.18
CA ALA A 130 -9.56 22.15 12.38
C ALA A 130 -8.92 22.97 11.24
N PRO A 131 -7.74 23.60 11.47
CA PRO A 131 -7.04 24.41 10.47
C PRO A 131 -6.79 23.69 9.13
N VAL A 132 -6.78 24.44 8.03
CA VAL A 132 -6.47 23.90 6.68
C VAL A 132 -4.97 23.76 6.52
N GLU A 133 -4.49 22.60 6.08
CA GLU A 133 -3.07 22.34 5.88
C GLU A 133 -2.66 22.49 4.40
N VAL A 134 -1.56 23.17 4.15
CA VAL A 134 -0.95 23.32 2.81
C VAL A 134 0.27 22.40 2.72
N TRP A 135 0.30 21.54 1.70
CA TRP A 135 1.32 20.50 1.49
C TRP A 135 1.99 20.60 0.11
N ALA A 136 3.29 20.30 0.06
CA ALA A 136 4.07 20.13 -1.18
C ALA A 136 4.28 18.63 -1.48
N MET A 137 3.83 18.19 -2.66
CA MET A 137 3.70 16.76 -3.03
C MET A 137 4.93 16.24 -3.80
N THR A 138 6.10 16.35 -3.16
CA THR A 138 7.38 15.81 -3.68
C THR A 138 7.47 14.28 -3.53
N LYS A 139 8.65 13.65 -3.70
CA LYS A 139 8.88 12.22 -3.38
C LYS A 139 8.45 11.85 -1.95
N ASN A 140 8.61 12.80 -1.03
CA ASN A 140 8.04 12.78 0.32
C ASN A 140 7.14 14.03 0.47
N PRO A 141 5.84 13.88 0.80
CA PRO A 141 4.98 15.02 1.09
C PRO A 141 5.48 15.80 2.32
N ILE A 142 5.49 17.13 2.23
CA ILE A 142 5.93 18.04 3.30
C ILE A 142 4.85 19.09 3.55
N MET A 143 4.44 19.30 4.80
CA MET A 143 3.56 20.42 5.17
C MET A 143 4.34 21.75 5.11
N LEU A 144 3.80 22.74 4.40
CA LEU A 144 4.38 24.08 4.27
C LEU A 144 3.86 25.05 5.34
N ARG A 145 2.55 25.03 5.60
CA ARG A 145 1.87 25.93 6.55
C ARG A 145 0.53 25.33 6.97
N SER A 146 0.11 25.60 8.21
CA SER A 146 -1.26 25.42 8.68
C SER A 146 -1.97 26.77 8.73
N LEU A 147 -3.22 26.83 8.25
CA LEU A 147 -4.02 28.04 8.08
C LEU A 147 -5.25 27.98 9.00
N ALA A 148 -5.16 28.63 10.16
CA ALA A 148 -6.21 28.68 11.17
C ALA A 148 -7.25 29.77 10.89
N LEU A 149 -7.93 29.70 9.73
CA LEU A 149 -9.05 30.58 9.36
C LEU A 149 -10.31 29.75 9.09
N PRO A 150 -11.52 30.29 9.36
CA PRO A 150 -12.79 29.59 9.15
C PRO A 150 -13.20 29.59 7.66
N PHE A 151 -12.49 28.83 6.83
CA PHE A 151 -12.74 28.76 5.39
C PHE A 151 -14.01 27.96 5.06
N THR A 152 -14.96 28.55 4.34
CA THR A 152 -16.08 27.79 3.73
C THR A 152 -15.59 27.02 2.51
N VAL A 153 -14.88 27.70 1.61
CA VAL A 153 -14.40 27.16 0.32
C VAL A 153 -12.97 27.64 0.05
N LEU A 154 -12.16 26.77 -0.56
CA LEU A 154 -10.93 27.13 -1.28
C LEU A 154 -10.91 26.40 -2.63
N GLU A 155 -10.42 27.05 -3.69
CA GLU A 155 -10.17 26.44 -5.01
C GLU A 155 -8.90 27.05 -5.64
N TRP A 156 -8.06 26.21 -6.27
CA TRP A 156 -6.84 26.65 -6.98
C TRP A 156 -7.16 27.32 -8.32
N THR A 157 -6.24 28.16 -8.82
CA THR A 157 -6.30 28.66 -10.20
C THR A 157 -6.22 27.53 -11.22
N LEU A 158 -7.24 27.42 -12.07
CA LEU A 158 -7.10 26.80 -13.38
C LEU A 158 -6.13 27.64 -14.25
N PRO A 159 -5.42 27.02 -15.21
CA PRO A 159 -4.45 27.73 -16.06
C PRO A 159 -5.05 28.94 -16.79
N THR A 160 -4.22 29.96 -17.00
CA THR A 160 -4.58 31.22 -17.68
C THR A 160 -4.94 30.98 -19.13
N VAL A 161 -6.09 31.53 -19.56
CA VAL A 161 -6.49 31.56 -20.96
C VAL A 161 -5.68 32.64 -21.72
N PRO A 162 -4.97 32.29 -22.81
CA PRO A 162 -4.36 33.28 -23.69
C PRO A 162 -5.43 34.22 -24.27
N ARG A 163 -5.17 35.54 -24.20
CA ARG A 163 -6.00 36.51 -24.93
C ARG A 163 -5.61 36.47 -26.41
N PRO A 164 -6.57 36.47 -27.35
CA PRO A 164 -6.24 36.79 -28.73
C PRO A 164 -5.70 38.21 -28.78
N SER A 165 -4.57 38.40 -29.45
CA SER A 165 -4.11 39.72 -29.87
C SER A 165 -5.19 40.35 -30.75
N LYS A 166 -5.64 41.56 -30.43
CA LYS A 166 -6.35 42.37 -31.43
C LYS A 166 -5.36 42.74 -32.52
N ASP A 167 -5.79 42.68 -33.77
CA ASP A 167 -4.95 42.98 -34.92
C ASP A 167 -4.37 44.39 -34.82
N GLN A 168 -3.04 44.48 -34.80
CA GLN A 168 -2.32 45.70 -35.13
C GLN A 168 -1.68 45.49 -36.50
N THR A 169 -2.31 46.09 -37.51
CA THR A 169 -1.72 46.23 -38.84
C THR A 169 -0.49 47.14 -38.77
N SER A 170 0.64 46.62 -39.28
CA SER A 170 1.84 47.34 -39.72
C SER A 170 2.52 48.32 -38.75
N GLY A 171 3.71 47.93 -38.24
CA GLY A 171 4.73 48.91 -37.81
C GLY A 171 5.76 48.38 -36.81
N ALA A 172 7.04 48.46 -37.21
CA ALA A 172 8.26 48.30 -36.39
C ALA A 172 8.55 46.93 -35.74
N LEU A 173 9.84 46.58 -35.71
CA LEU A 173 10.42 45.59 -34.79
C LEU A 173 10.91 46.30 -33.53
N ASP A 174 11.27 45.51 -32.51
CA ASP A 174 12.16 45.85 -31.40
C ASP A 174 11.81 47.06 -30.52
N GLU A 175 10.87 46.87 -29.59
CA GLU A 175 11.14 47.29 -28.20
C GLU A 175 10.35 46.48 -27.16
N ALA A 176 11.02 45.49 -26.55
CA ALA A 176 10.45 44.62 -25.51
C ALA A 176 11.34 44.56 -24.25
N SER A 177 11.93 45.70 -23.84
CA SER A 177 12.65 45.79 -22.56
C SER A 177 12.52 47.17 -21.90
N LYS A 178 12.28 47.17 -20.58
CA LYS A 178 12.40 48.30 -19.63
C LYS A 178 11.43 49.50 -19.81
N LEU A 179 10.37 49.53 -19.00
CA LEU A 179 10.14 50.54 -17.93
C LEU A 179 8.95 50.07 -17.06
N SER A 180 8.79 50.44 -15.78
CA SER A 180 9.57 51.35 -14.93
C SER A 180 9.59 50.86 -13.47
N LYS A 181 10.68 51.15 -12.73
CA LYS A 181 10.73 51.10 -11.26
C LYS A 181 10.59 52.51 -10.66
N THR A 182 9.88 52.63 -9.55
CA THR A 182 9.90 53.72 -8.54
C THR A 182 9.10 53.22 -7.33
N SER A 183 9.41 53.43 -6.04
CA SER A 183 10.57 53.96 -5.28
C SER A 183 10.12 53.98 -3.79
N THR A 184 10.88 53.83 -2.71
CA THR A 184 12.30 53.53 -2.32
C THR A 184 12.27 53.33 -0.78
N SER A 185 13.20 52.70 -0.04
CA SER A 185 14.39 51.87 -0.27
C SER A 185 14.67 51.09 1.08
N ASP A 186 15.83 50.71 1.63
CA ASP A 186 17.26 50.83 1.29
C ASP A 186 18.13 49.82 2.10
N SER A 187 19.39 49.61 1.70
CA SER A 187 20.52 48.96 2.42
C SER A 187 20.37 47.46 2.82
N THR A 188 21.39 46.59 2.84
CA THR A 188 22.82 46.64 2.44
C THR A 188 23.21 45.42 1.58
N GLU A 189 24.35 45.46 0.89
CA GLU A 189 24.79 44.43 -0.06
C GLU A 189 25.43 43.15 0.54
N GLY A 190 25.47 42.09 -0.27
CA GLY A 190 26.32 40.90 -0.11
C GLY A 190 26.25 40.02 -1.36
N PRO A 191 27.38 39.60 -1.99
CA PRO A 191 27.35 38.88 -3.26
C PRO A 191 27.17 37.37 -3.09
N SER A 192 26.28 36.75 -3.86
CA SER A 192 26.18 35.28 -3.94
C SER A 192 25.85 34.76 -5.35
N THR A 193 26.73 33.88 -5.79
CA THR A 193 26.79 33.05 -7.01
C THR A 193 25.48 32.35 -7.41
N GLU A 194 25.33 32.14 -8.72
CA GLU A 194 24.53 31.12 -9.46
C GLU A 194 23.27 30.48 -8.85
N GLY A 195 22.17 30.55 -9.59
CA GLY A 195 20.99 29.70 -9.39
C GLY A 195 19.77 30.14 -10.19
N SER A 196 19.54 29.53 -11.37
CA SER A 196 18.34 29.79 -12.19
C SER A 196 17.11 29.13 -11.56
N HIS A 197 16.44 29.84 -10.65
CA HIS A 197 15.22 29.36 -9.99
C HIS A 197 13.95 29.59 -10.84
N ASP A 198 13.26 28.49 -11.15
CA ASP A 198 11.91 28.49 -11.75
C ASP A 198 10.86 29.09 -10.78
N ASP A 199 10.69 30.42 -10.79
CA ASP A 199 9.63 31.11 -10.04
C ASP A 199 8.26 31.00 -10.75
N THR A 200 7.79 29.76 -10.95
CA THR A 200 6.39 29.50 -11.32
C THR A 200 5.49 29.64 -10.09
N SER A 201 4.85 30.79 -9.90
CA SER A 201 3.88 31.00 -8.82
C SER A 201 2.51 30.38 -9.16
N GLU A 202 1.79 29.94 -8.13
CA GLU A 202 0.43 29.40 -8.24
C GLU A 202 -0.48 30.02 -7.18
N SER A 203 -1.72 30.34 -7.53
CA SER A 203 -2.66 31.00 -6.61
C SER A 203 -3.86 30.12 -6.25
N PHE A 204 -4.45 30.37 -5.09
CA PHE A 204 -5.76 29.83 -4.72
C PHE A 204 -6.64 30.90 -4.08
N ALA A 205 -7.91 30.92 -4.48
CA ALA A 205 -8.92 31.82 -3.92
C ALA A 205 -9.67 31.12 -2.78
N PHE A 206 -10.17 31.91 -1.83
CA PHE A 206 -10.91 31.40 -0.69
C PHE A 206 -12.05 32.34 -0.24
N ALA A 207 -13.02 31.75 0.44
CA ALA A 207 -14.08 32.45 1.17
C ALA A 207 -14.12 31.99 2.63
N LEU A 208 -14.39 32.92 3.54
CA LEU A 208 -14.52 32.70 4.98
C LEU A 208 -15.99 32.69 5.43
N MET A 209 -16.27 32.14 6.62
CA MET A 209 -17.63 32.08 7.20
C MET A 209 -18.29 33.45 7.41
N ASN A 210 -17.51 34.52 7.54
CA ASN A 210 -17.99 35.91 7.62
C ASN A 210 -18.16 36.58 6.24
N GLY A 211 -18.16 35.81 5.15
CA GLY A 211 -18.26 36.32 3.78
C GLY A 211 -16.97 36.92 3.20
N ALA A 212 -15.94 37.14 4.03
CA ALA A 212 -14.68 37.74 3.57
C ALA A 212 -13.97 36.85 2.54
N LEU A 213 -13.41 37.49 1.52
CA LEU A 213 -12.75 36.85 0.38
C LEU A 213 -11.24 37.09 0.44
N GLY A 214 -10.46 36.19 -0.15
CA GLY A 214 -9.02 36.34 -0.25
C GLY A 214 -8.39 35.49 -1.36
N VAL A 215 -7.15 35.81 -1.70
CA VAL A 215 -6.31 35.02 -2.61
C VAL A 215 -4.94 34.87 -1.97
N PHE A 216 -4.45 33.64 -1.87
CA PHE A 216 -3.06 33.34 -1.49
C PHE A 216 -2.27 32.92 -2.72
N GLU A 217 -0.98 33.25 -2.72
CA GLU A 217 -0.04 32.91 -3.79
C GLU A 217 1.14 32.10 -3.22
N VAL A 218 1.43 30.96 -3.85
CA VAL A 218 2.45 30.00 -3.42
C VAL A 218 3.63 30.05 -4.37
N HIS A 219 4.81 30.36 -3.81
CA HIS A 219 6.10 30.41 -4.50
C HIS A 219 7.04 29.35 -3.89
N GLY A 220 7.15 28.18 -4.53
CA GLY A 220 8.02 27.08 -4.12
C GLY A 220 7.68 26.47 -2.75
N ARG A 221 8.17 27.10 -1.66
CA ARG A 221 7.84 26.73 -0.26
C ARG A 221 7.25 27.89 0.56
N ARG A 222 7.16 29.09 -0.02
CA ARG A 222 6.66 30.31 0.64
C ARG A 222 5.22 30.58 0.21
N ILE A 223 4.39 31.04 1.14
CA ILE A 223 3.02 31.48 0.87
C ILE A 223 2.94 32.98 1.18
N ARG A 224 2.44 33.75 0.22
CA ARG A 224 2.24 35.20 0.26
C ARG A 224 0.76 35.53 0.11
N ASP A 225 0.37 36.70 0.60
CA ASP A 225 -0.99 37.22 0.49
C ASP A 225 -1.09 38.02 -0.81
N PHE A 226 -1.90 37.57 -1.76
CA PHE A 226 -2.13 38.30 -3.01
C PHE A 226 -3.16 39.41 -2.77
N ARG A 227 -2.91 40.60 -3.32
CA ARG A 227 -3.81 41.77 -3.19
C ARG A 227 -4.51 42.03 -4.54
N PRO A 228 -5.64 41.36 -4.82
CA PRO A 228 -6.39 41.59 -6.05
C PRO A 228 -7.09 42.96 -6.03
N LYS A 229 -7.62 43.39 -7.18
CA LYS A 229 -8.65 44.44 -7.18
C LYS A 229 -9.95 43.83 -6.68
N TRP A 230 -10.48 44.36 -5.58
CA TRP A 230 -11.76 43.94 -5.04
C TRP A 230 -12.92 44.58 -5.81
N PRO A 231 -14.04 43.85 -6.01
CA PRO A 231 -15.27 44.43 -6.52
C PRO A 231 -15.92 45.34 -5.46
N SER A 232 -17.03 46.00 -5.80
CA SER A 232 -17.70 46.94 -4.88
C SER A 232 -18.15 46.25 -3.58
N SER A 233 -18.21 47.00 -2.48
CA SER A 233 -18.62 46.49 -1.15
C SER A 233 -19.99 45.80 -1.14
N SER A 234 -20.88 46.20 -2.06
CA SER A 234 -22.20 45.59 -2.28
C SER A 234 -22.17 44.16 -2.84
N PHE A 235 -21.04 43.69 -3.37
CA PHE A 235 -20.92 42.37 -4.02
C PHE A 235 -21.04 41.20 -3.02
N VAL A 236 -20.65 41.42 -1.77
CA VAL A 236 -20.75 40.44 -0.68
C VAL A 236 -21.93 40.83 0.23
N SER A 237 -23.15 40.46 -0.18
CA SER A 237 -24.30 40.43 0.74
C SER A 237 -24.00 39.55 1.95
N SER A 238 -24.36 40.05 3.14
CA SER A 238 -24.19 39.42 4.46
C SER A 238 -24.90 38.08 4.63
N ASP A 239 -26.00 37.88 3.89
CA ASP A 239 -26.98 36.84 4.20
C ASP A 239 -26.66 35.51 3.48
N GLY A 240 -25.78 35.56 2.47
CA GLY A 240 -25.45 34.43 1.61
C GLY A 240 -24.10 33.79 1.92
N LEU A 241 -24.11 32.73 2.75
CA LEU A 241 -22.91 31.90 2.97
C LEU A 241 -22.45 31.26 1.64
N ILE A 242 -21.20 31.52 1.26
CA ILE A 242 -20.59 30.98 0.03
C ILE A 242 -20.27 29.49 0.22
N THR A 243 -20.88 28.64 -0.61
CA THR A 243 -20.84 27.17 -0.55
C THR A 243 -20.02 26.54 -1.68
N ALA A 244 -19.85 27.24 -2.80
CA ALA A 244 -19.03 26.80 -3.93
C ALA A 244 -18.22 27.96 -4.54
N MET A 245 -17.08 27.63 -5.15
CA MET A 245 -16.21 28.58 -5.84
C MET A 245 -15.48 27.87 -6.99
N ALA A 246 -15.21 28.59 -8.08
CA ALA A 246 -14.33 28.19 -9.17
C ALA A 246 -13.45 29.37 -9.58
N TYR A 247 -12.17 29.12 -9.88
CA TYR A 247 -11.19 30.17 -10.20
C TYR A 247 -10.43 29.84 -11.49
N ARG A 248 -10.55 30.72 -12.49
CA ARG A 248 -9.77 30.72 -13.74
C ARG A 248 -9.36 32.15 -14.03
N LEU A 249 -8.08 32.47 -13.87
CA LEU A 249 -7.58 33.84 -14.10
C LEU A 249 -8.06 34.39 -15.47
N PRO A 250 -8.72 35.57 -15.51
CA PRO A 250 -8.90 36.51 -14.40
C PRO A 250 -10.20 36.35 -13.58
N HIS A 251 -11.13 35.47 -13.96
CA HIS A 251 -12.46 35.35 -13.35
C HIS A 251 -12.47 34.42 -12.11
N VAL A 252 -13.08 34.90 -11.02
CA VAL A 252 -13.53 34.07 -9.89
C VAL A 252 -15.06 34.02 -9.93
N VAL A 253 -15.63 32.83 -9.75
CA VAL A 253 -17.07 32.58 -9.68
C VAL A 253 -17.39 31.93 -8.34
N MET A 254 -18.47 32.35 -7.71
CA MET A 254 -18.98 31.84 -6.44
C MET A 254 -20.45 31.46 -6.56
N GLY A 255 -20.86 30.49 -5.73
CA GLY A 255 -22.25 30.16 -5.47
C GLY A 255 -22.53 30.20 -3.98
N ASP A 256 -23.67 30.77 -3.60
CA ASP A 256 -24.15 30.79 -2.21
C ASP A 256 -25.23 29.73 -1.92
N ARG A 257 -25.55 29.59 -0.63
CA ARG A 257 -26.59 28.68 -0.13
C ARG A 257 -28.01 29.03 -0.60
N ILE A 258 -28.23 30.24 -1.14
CA ILE A 258 -29.56 30.75 -1.56
C ILE A 258 -29.79 30.52 -3.06
N GLY A 259 -28.75 30.16 -3.83
CA GLY A 259 -28.83 29.89 -5.27
C GLY A 259 -28.35 31.06 -6.14
N ASN A 260 -27.71 32.09 -5.56
CA ASN A 260 -27.11 33.15 -6.37
C ASN A 260 -25.72 32.75 -6.86
N ILE A 261 -25.49 32.95 -8.16
CA ILE A 261 -24.16 32.89 -8.78
C ILE A 261 -23.63 34.33 -8.86
N ARG A 262 -22.41 34.55 -8.37
CA ARG A 262 -21.73 35.86 -8.41
C ARG A 262 -20.34 35.66 -9.02
N TRP A 263 -19.89 36.58 -9.86
CA TRP A 263 -18.55 36.51 -10.45
C TRP A 263 -17.87 37.87 -10.49
N TRP A 264 -16.54 37.88 -10.43
CA TRP A 264 -15.73 39.08 -10.64
C TRP A 264 -14.42 38.78 -11.38
N ASP A 265 -13.90 39.81 -12.06
CA ASP A 265 -12.59 39.83 -12.70
C ASP A 265 -11.56 40.43 -11.72
N VAL A 266 -10.56 39.63 -11.36
CA VAL A 266 -9.47 39.96 -10.41
C VAL A 266 -8.55 41.10 -10.90
N MET A 267 -8.49 41.33 -12.22
CA MET A 267 -7.60 42.30 -12.88
C MET A 267 -8.30 43.63 -13.19
N THR A 268 -9.57 43.61 -13.55
CA THR A 268 -10.37 44.82 -13.84
C THR A 268 -11.17 45.31 -12.64
N GLY A 269 -11.64 44.41 -11.77
CA GLY A 269 -12.58 44.71 -10.68
C GLY A 269 -14.06 44.65 -11.10
N ASN A 270 -14.36 44.36 -12.37
CA ASN A 270 -15.73 44.20 -12.85
C ASN A 270 -16.42 43.00 -12.16
N SER A 271 -17.70 43.15 -11.81
CA SER A 271 -18.47 42.11 -11.11
C SER A 271 -19.93 42.07 -11.54
N SER A 272 -20.52 40.87 -11.55
CA SER A 272 -21.93 40.64 -11.84
C SER A 272 -22.51 39.47 -11.01
N SER A 273 -23.84 39.41 -10.89
CA SER A 273 -24.55 38.41 -10.09
C SER A 273 -25.96 38.16 -10.62
N PHE A 274 -26.40 36.91 -10.56
CA PHE A 274 -27.77 36.49 -10.90
C PHE A 274 -28.24 35.37 -9.97
N ASN A 275 -29.56 35.25 -9.78
CA ASN A 275 -30.16 34.16 -9.01
C ASN A 275 -30.57 33.02 -9.97
N THR A 276 -30.27 31.77 -9.64
CA THR A 276 -30.71 30.61 -10.46
C THR A 276 -32.17 30.21 -10.22
N HIS A 277 -32.82 30.78 -9.21
CA HIS A 277 -34.18 30.42 -8.74
C HIS A 277 -34.34 28.91 -8.44
N ARG A 278 -33.24 28.29 -7.97
CA ARG A 278 -33.14 26.88 -7.55
C ARG A 278 -32.60 26.82 -6.11
N GLU A 279 -32.39 25.61 -5.59
CA GLU A 279 -31.72 25.43 -4.30
C GLU A 279 -30.26 25.93 -4.32
N GLY A 280 -29.63 25.98 -3.14
CA GLY A 280 -28.25 26.43 -2.99
C GLY A 280 -27.23 25.66 -3.83
N ILE A 281 -26.08 26.28 -4.07
CA ILE A 281 -25.09 25.76 -5.01
C ILE A 281 -24.04 24.88 -4.30
N ARG A 282 -23.84 23.65 -4.78
CA ARG A 282 -22.97 22.62 -4.19
C ARG A 282 -21.61 22.48 -4.90
N ARG A 283 -21.55 22.69 -6.21
CA ARG A 283 -20.29 22.76 -7.01
C ARG A 283 -20.43 23.75 -8.16
N ILE A 284 -19.30 24.33 -8.57
CA ILE A 284 -19.15 25.07 -9.83
C ILE A 284 -17.86 24.57 -10.50
N LYS A 285 -17.89 24.33 -11.81
CA LYS A 285 -16.72 23.94 -12.62
C LYS A 285 -16.75 24.64 -13.98
N PHE A 286 -15.69 25.37 -14.32
CA PHE A 286 -15.51 25.98 -15.64
C PHE A 286 -15.26 24.92 -16.72
N SER A 287 -15.90 25.06 -17.90
CA SER A 287 -15.62 24.19 -19.05
C SER A 287 -14.19 24.39 -19.58
N PRO A 288 -13.53 23.40 -20.19
CA PRO A 288 -12.27 23.65 -20.91
C PRO A 288 -12.47 24.71 -21.99
N PHE A 289 -11.45 25.54 -22.19
CA PHE A 289 -11.43 26.63 -23.18
C PHE A 289 -10.42 26.30 -24.27
N VAL A 290 -10.80 26.50 -25.53
CA VAL A 290 -9.93 26.39 -26.70
C VAL A 290 -9.83 27.77 -27.39
N PRO A 291 -8.65 28.20 -27.86
CA PRO A 291 -8.53 29.43 -28.65
C PRO A 291 -9.53 29.45 -29.82
N GLY A 292 -10.37 30.49 -29.88
CA GLY A 292 -11.45 30.62 -30.85
C GLY A 292 -12.87 30.37 -30.29
N ASP A 293 -13.00 29.89 -29.04
CA ASP A 293 -14.28 29.90 -28.32
C ASP A 293 -14.85 31.33 -28.19
N GLN A 294 -16.17 31.45 -28.33
CA GLN A 294 -16.89 32.73 -28.20
C GLN A 294 -16.93 33.25 -26.75
N SER A 295 -16.92 32.34 -25.76
CA SER A 295 -16.98 32.66 -24.34
C SER A 295 -15.92 31.92 -23.53
N ARG A 296 -15.47 32.54 -22.43
CA ARG A 296 -14.47 32.06 -21.48
C ARG A 296 -15.10 31.64 -20.14
N GLY A 297 -16.31 32.12 -19.87
CA GLY A 297 -17.03 32.03 -18.61
C GLY A 297 -18.03 30.88 -18.48
N ARG A 298 -18.08 29.91 -19.40
CA ARG A 298 -18.98 28.75 -19.28
C ARG A 298 -18.71 27.94 -18.02
N ILE A 299 -19.76 27.67 -17.26
CA ILE A 299 -19.74 26.90 -16.00
C ILE A 299 -20.79 25.79 -16.00
N ALA A 300 -20.41 24.62 -15.50
CA ALA A 300 -21.35 23.62 -14.98
C ALA A 300 -21.56 23.89 -13.48
N VAL A 301 -22.81 23.80 -13.04
CA VAL A 301 -23.24 24.07 -11.67
C VAL A 301 -24.03 22.86 -11.16
N LEU A 302 -23.66 22.33 -9.99
CA LEU A 302 -24.39 21.30 -9.27
C LEU A 302 -25.10 21.95 -8.09
N PHE A 303 -26.40 21.71 -7.93
CA PHE A 303 -27.22 22.22 -6.84
C PHE A 303 -27.28 21.21 -5.67
N TYR A 304 -27.85 21.61 -4.53
CA TYR A 304 -28.05 20.68 -3.40
C TYR A 304 -29.10 19.61 -3.67
N ASP A 305 -30.12 19.91 -4.49
CA ASP A 305 -31.14 18.99 -5.01
C ASP A 305 -30.58 17.83 -5.88
N ASN A 306 -29.27 17.83 -6.15
CA ASN A 306 -28.54 16.87 -7.00
C ASN A 306 -28.87 16.97 -8.51
N THR A 307 -29.55 18.01 -8.94
CA THR A 307 -29.62 18.43 -10.35
C THR A 307 -28.41 19.28 -10.72
N PHE A 308 -28.16 19.42 -12.03
CA PHE A 308 -27.12 20.29 -12.55
C PHE A 308 -27.62 21.14 -13.72
N SER A 309 -26.91 22.21 -14.06
CA SER A 309 -27.18 23.04 -15.24
C SER A 309 -25.89 23.67 -15.77
N VAL A 310 -25.89 24.05 -17.04
CA VAL A 310 -24.75 24.72 -17.70
C VAL A 310 -25.14 26.14 -18.09
N PHE A 311 -24.38 27.12 -17.59
CA PHE A 311 -24.59 28.55 -17.81
C PHE A 311 -23.40 29.18 -18.55
N ASP A 312 -23.65 30.21 -19.35
CA ASP A 312 -22.60 30.99 -20.03
C ASP A 312 -22.55 32.42 -19.48
N LEU A 313 -21.52 32.71 -18.66
CA LEU A 313 -21.39 33.99 -17.95
C LEU A 313 -21.05 35.19 -18.85
N ASP A 314 -20.58 34.95 -20.09
CA ASP A 314 -20.32 36.02 -21.06
C ASP A 314 -21.58 36.39 -21.88
N SER A 315 -22.70 35.67 -21.69
CA SER A 315 -23.96 35.97 -22.36
C SER A 315 -24.77 37.06 -21.62
N PRO A 316 -25.55 37.90 -22.34
CA PRO A 316 -26.27 39.03 -21.72
C PRO A 316 -27.44 38.61 -20.83
N ASP A 317 -27.91 37.36 -20.97
CA ASP A 317 -28.83 36.71 -20.05
C ASP A 317 -28.36 35.24 -19.87
N PRO A 318 -27.69 34.91 -18.75
CA PRO A 318 -27.21 33.55 -18.51
C PRO A 318 -28.33 32.56 -18.18
N LEU A 319 -29.53 33.02 -17.81
CA LEU A 319 -30.67 32.17 -17.47
C LEU A 319 -31.42 31.73 -18.73
N ALA A 320 -31.75 32.67 -19.62
CA ALA A 320 -32.44 32.38 -20.88
C ALA A 320 -31.59 31.57 -21.89
N ASN A 321 -30.27 31.50 -21.66
CA ASN A 321 -29.31 30.76 -22.48
C ASN A 321 -28.69 29.56 -21.76
N SER A 322 -29.37 28.97 -20.75
CA SER A 322 -28.92 27.73 -20.12
C SER A 322 -28.77 26.61 -21.16
N LEU A 323 -27.54 26.17 -21.43
CA LEU A 323 -27.21 25.25 -22.54
C LEU A 323 -27.70 23.81 -22.29
N LEU A 324 -27.94 23.47 -21.02
CA LEU A 324 -28.67 22.28 -20.59
C LEU A 324 -29.57 22.66 -19.41
N GLN A 325 -30.87 22.45 -19.57
CA GLN A 325 -31.77 22.12 -18.45
C GLN A 325 -31.89 20.59 -18.38
N PRO A 326 -31.80 19.97 -17.20
CA PRO A 326 -31.80 18.52 -17.08
C PRO A 326 -33.20 17.95 -17.30
N GLN A 327 -33.49 17.42 -18.50
CA GLN A 327 -34.59 16.48 -18.72
C GLN A 327 -34.17 15.06 -18.29
N PHE A 328 -33.64 14.94 -17.07
CA PHE A 328 -33.34 13.65 -16.43
C PHE A 328 -34.46 13.30 -15.44
N PRO A 329 -35.49 12.54 -15.85
CA PRO A 329 -36.28 11.78 -14.88
C PRO A 329 -35.38 10.71 -14.23
N GLY A 330 -35.53 10.49 -12.92
CA GLY A 330 -34.86 9.41 -12.19
C GLY A 330 -33.61 9.81 -11.42
N THR A 331 -32.44 9.87 -12.07
CA THR A 331 -31.14 9.74 -11.38
C THR A 331 -30.55 11.05 -10.81
N PRO A 332 -30.34 11.19 -9.48
CA PRO A 332 -29.64 12.33 -8.89
C PRO A 332 -28.10 12.24 -9.04
N VAL A 333 -27.43 13.39 -9.23
CA VAL A 333 -25.99 13.48 -9.47
C VAL A 333 -25.19 13.74 -8.18
N LEU A 334 -24.20 12.89 -7.89
CA LEU A 334 -23.34 13.04 -6.71
C LEU A 334 -22.15 13.98 -6.95
N GLU A 335 -21.52 13.91 -8.11
CA GLU A 335 -20.37 14.74 -8.49
C GLU A 335 -20.27 14.87 -10.02
N LEU A 336 -19.83 16.04 -10.48
CA LEU A 336 -19.56 16.34 -11.90
C LEU A 336 -18.21 17.03 -12.06
N ASP A 337 -17.56 16.84 -13.21
CA ASP A 337 -16.40 17.63 -13.64
C ASP A 337 -16.28 17.56 -15.19
N TRP A 338 -15.56 18.50 -15.80
CA TRP A 338 -15.42 18.54 -17.27
C TRP A 338 -14.23 17.71 -17.76
N LEU A 339 -14.40 17.00 -18.88
CA LEU A 339 -13.34 16.23 -19.52
C LEU A 339 -12.46 17.14 -20.43
N PRO A 340 -11.18 17.37 -20.12
CA PRO A 340 -10.36 18.37 -20.79
C PRO A 340 -9.61 17.80 -22.02
N LEU A 341 -10.25 16.89 -22.77
CA LEU A 341 -9.71 16.32 -24.01
C LEU A 341 -9.89 17.22 -25.25
N ARG A 342 -10.73 18.26 -25.13
CA ARG A 342 -11.10 19.16 -26.22
C ARG A 342 -9.88 19.89 -26.77
N THR A 343 -9.53 19.61 -28.03
CA THR A 343 -8.36 20.17 -28.73
C THR A 343 -8.74 21.31 -29.65
N ASP A 344 -9.82 21.14 -30.41
CA ASP A 344 -10.33 22.09 -31.39
C ASP A 344 -11.65 22.73 -30.94
N LYS A 345 -11.99 23.86 -31.57
CA LYS A 345 -13.27 24.55 -31.32
C LYS A 345 -14.48 23.67 -31.62
N ASN A 346 -14.37 22.82 -32.64
CA ASN A 346 -15.47 21.98 -33.14
C ASN A 346 -15.65 20.68 -32.32
N ASP A 347 -14.69 20.34 -31.45
CA ASP A 347 -14.81 19.19 -30.55
C ASP A 347 -15.92 19.44 -29.50
N PRO A 348 -16.79 18.45 -29.21
CA PRO A 348 -17.88 18.61 -28.25
C PRO A 348 -17.37 18.81 -26.82
N LEU A 349 -18.10 19.58 -26.02
CA LEU A 349 -17.78 19.79 -24.60
C LEU A 349 -18.34 18.63 -23.78
N VAL A 350 -17.50 17.66 -23.40
CA VAL A 350 -17.91 16.46 -22.66
C VAL A 350 -17.89 16.70 -21.14
N LEU A 351 -19.03 16.48 -20.49
CA LEU A 351 -19.18 16.51 -19.04
C LEU A 351 -19.18 15.09 -18.47
N CYS A 352 -18.36 14.85 -17.45
CA CYS A 352 -18.34 13.60 -16.68
C CYS A 352 -19.29 13.70 -15.48
N ILE A 353 -20.13 12.67 -15.29
CA ILE A 353 -21.16 12.62 -14.25
C ILE A 353 -21.04 11.30 -13.48
N ALA A 354 -21.04 11.38 -12.14
CA ALA A 354 -21.25 10.23 -11.26
C ALA A 354 -22.65 10.29 -10.64
N GLY A 355 -23.51 9.33 -10.97
CA GLY A 355 -24.87 9.21 -10.43
C GLY A 355 -24.91 8.59 -9.04
N ALA A 356 -26.04 8.75 -8.35
CA ALA A 356 -26.31 8.09 -7.07
C ALA A 356 -26.64 6.59 -7.21
N ASP A 357 -27.03 6.17 -8.42
CA ASP A 357 -27.20 4.78 -8.86
C ASP A 357 -25.88 4.01 -9.04
N GLY A 358 -24.73 4.65 -8.78
CA GLY A 358 -23.40 4.09 -9.02
C GLY A 358 -22.94 4.18 -10.49
N SER A 359 -23.77 4.70 -11.40
CA SER A 359 -23.41 4.84 -12.80
C SER A 359 -22.38 5.95 -13.04
N PHE A 360 -21.51 5.71 -14.02
CA PHE A 360 -20.69 6.75 -14.63
C PHE A 360 -21.25 7.09 -16.01
N ARG A 361 -21.49 8.37 -16.27
CA ARG A 361 -22.13 8.86 -17.51
C ARG A 361 -21.30 9.98 -18.13
N LEU A 362 -21.27 10.00 -19.45
CA LEU A 362 -20.65 11.05 -20.26
C LEU A 362 -21.74 11.78 -21.04
N VAL A 363 -21.76 13.11 -20.95
CA VAL A 363 -22.75 13.97 -21.62
C VAL A 363 -22.03 14.90 -22.59
N GLU A 364 -22.26 14.69 -23.89
CA GLU A 364 -21.76 15.56 -24.97
C GLU A 364 -22.61 16.84 -25.06
N THR A 365 -22.04 17.98 -24.71
CA THR A 365 -22.72 19.28 -24.84
C THR A 365 -22.31 19.96 -26.15
N ASN A 366 -23.26 20.02 -27.09
CA ASN A 366 -23.04 20.53 -28.45
C ASN A 366 -23.41 22.02 -28.55
N VAL A 367 -22.41 22.88 -28.73
CA VAL A 367 -22.57 24.33 -28.82
C VAL A 367 -22.80 24.75 -30.27
N ASN A 368 -24.06 24.67 -30.72
CA ASN A 368 -24.43 24.95 -32.10
C ASN A 368 -24.72 26.45 -32.32
N ASP A 369 -24.13 27.04 -33.37
CA ASP A 369 -24.18 28.49 -33.61
C ASP A 369 -25.55 28.94 -34.16
N LYS A 370 -26.07 30.07 -33.62
CA LYS A 370 -27.20 30.89 -34.11
C LYS A 370 -28.61 30.25 -34.19
N ARG A 371 -29.52 30.79 -33.38
CA ARG A 371 -30.98 30.75 -33.63
C ARG A 371 -31.35 31.62 -34.84
N SER A 372 -31.30 31.09 -36.05
CA SER A 372 -32.02 31.67 -37.20
C SER A 372 -33.51 31.33 -37.07
N GLY A 373 -34.37 32.33 -36.88
CA GLY A 373 -35.77 32.08 -36.50
C GLY A 373 -36.65 31.58 -37.64
N TYR A 374 -37.42 30.52 -37.38
CA TYR A 374 -38.88 30.47 -37.60
C TYR A 374 -39.46 29.23 -36.88
N ALA A 375 -40.57 29.42 -36.17
CA ALA A 375 -41.36 28.42 -35.42
C ALA A 375 -40.66 27.63 -34.28
N LEU A 376 -41.42 27.40 -33.20
CA LEU A 376 -41.04 26.48 -32.11
C LEU A 376 -41.30 25.02 -32.54
N GLN A 377 -40.38 24.44 -33.29
CA GLN A 377 -40.18 22.99 -33.27
C GLN A 377 -39.07 22.65 -32.28
N ILE A 378 -39.44 21.99 -31.19
CA ILE A 378 -38.50 21.32 -30.29
C ILE A 378 -37.90 20.15 -31.08
N ARG A 379 -36.81 20.42 -31.82
CA ARG A 379 -35.97 19.34 -32.36
C ARG A 379 -35.29 18.68 -31.17
N ASN A 380 -35.78 17.51 -30.79
CA ASN A 380 -35.09 16.64 -29.83
C ASN A 380 -33.66 16.43 -30.33
N THR A 381 -32.71 17.11 -29.69
CA THR A 381 -31.29 16.81 -29.82
C THR A 381 -31.14 15.36 -29.43
N LYS A 382 -30.67 14.52 -30.37
CA LYS A 382 -30.31 13.14 -30.06
C LYS A 382 -29.01 13.16 -29.26
N GLU A 383 -29.14 13.52 -27.98
CA GLU A 383 -28.13 13.30 -26.96
C GLU A 383 -27.73 11.84 -27.04
N ARG A 384 -26.49 11.59 -27.49
CA ARG A 384 -25.97 10.24 -27.67
C ARG A 384 -25.53 9.70 -26.32
N PHE A 385 -26.52 9.40 -25.48
CA PHE A 385 -26.30 8.62 -24.28
C PHE A 385 -25.63 7.30 -24.64
N ARG A 386 -24.32 7.22 -24.38
CA ARG A 386 -23.71 5.94 -24.03
C ARG A 386 -23.86 5.81 -22.53
N SER A 387 -24.96 5.19 -22.10
CA SER A 387 -24.94 4.49 -20.83
C SER A 387 -23.74 3.53 -20.88
N MET A 388 -22.90 3.59 -19.85
CA MET A 388 -21.72 2.76 -19.75
C MET A 388 -22.05 1.62 -18.78
N PRO A 389 -22.51 0.44 -19.25
CA PRO A 389 -22.48 -0.76 -18.44
C PRO A 389 -21.00 -1.09 -18.20
N ILE A 390 -20.45 -0.58 -17.11
CA ILE A 390 -19.10 -0.93 -16.68
C ILE A 390 -19.19 -2.31 -16.06
N CYS A 391 -18.81 -3.35 -16.79
CA CYS A 391 -18.88 -4.74 -16.35
C CYS A 391 -17.74 -5.08 -15.35
N CYS A 392 -17.64 -4.28 -14.29
CA CYS A 392 -16.70 -4.42 -13.18
C CYS A 392 -17.49 -4.82 -11.92
N PRO A 393 -17.33 -6.07 -11.43
CA PRO A 393 -17.95 -6.59 -10.21
C PRO A 393 -17.82 -5.71 -8.96
N ILE A 394 -16.83 -4.81 -8.94
CA ILE A 394 -16.51 -3.93 -7.81
C ILE A 394 -17.41 -2.68 -7.71
N LEU A 395 -18.19 -2.39 -8.76
CA LEU A 395 -19.20 -1.32 -8.78
C LEU A 395 -20.58 -1.80 -8.34
N LEU A 396 -20.80 -3.12 -8.25
CA LEU A 396 -22.00 -3.69 -7.65
C LEU A 396 -22.10 -3.28 -6.17
N PRO A 397 -23.30 -3.25 -5.57
CA PRO A 397 -23.44 -3.06 -4.12
C PRO A 397 -22.61 -4.09 -3.36
N SER A 398 -21.96 -3.68 -2.26
CA SER A 398 -20.93 -4.51 -1.60
C SER A 398 -21.33 -5.97 -1.28
N PRO A 399 -22.59 -6.30 -0.93
CA PRO A 399 -23.01 -7.69 -0.79
C PRO A 399 -22.96 -8.45 -2.12
N HIS A 400 -23.53 -7.90 -3.20
CA HIS A 400 -23.52 -8.48 -4.54
C HIS A 400 -22.09 -8.65 -5.10
N ALA A 401 -21.21 -7.68 -4.84
CA ALA A 401 -19.79 -7.76 -5.21
C ALA A 401 -19.13 -8.99 -4.55
N LEU A 402 -19.33 -9.19 -3.24
CA LEU A 402 -18.81 -10.34 -2.50
C LEU A 402 -19.48 -11.67 -2.90
N ALA A 403 -20.78 -11.65 -3.25
CA ALA A 403 -21.47 -12.82 -3.79
C ALA A 403 -20.85 -13.28 -5.11
N LEU A 404 -20.58 -12.34 -6.03
CA LEU A 404 -19.94 -12.64 -7.32
C LEU A 404 -18.48 -13.10 -7.12
N ARG A 405 -17.73 -12.52 -6.18
CA ARG A 405 -16.40 -13.00 -5.77
C ARG A 405 -16.44 -14.46 -5.35
N MET A 406 -17.31 -14.81 -4.40
CA MET A 406 -17.40 -16.18 -3.88
C MET A 406 -17.89 -17.16 -4.95
N ILE A 407 -18.81 -16.76 -5.83
CA ILE A 407 -19.26 -17.59 -6.96
C ILE A 407 -18.12 -17.88 -7.95
N LEU A 408 -17.29 -16.89 -8.29
CA LEU A 408 -16.12 -17.08 -9.15
C LEU A 408 -15.06 -17.99 -8.51
N GLN A 409 -14.88 -17.89 -7.18
CA GLN A 409 -13.99 -18.77 -6.42
C GLN A 409 -14.51 -20.22 -6.42
N LEU A 410 -15.77 -20.43 -6.01
CA LEU A 410 -16.37 -21.76 -5.88
C LEU A 410 -16.46 -22.53 -7.22
N GLY A 411 -16.57 -21.81 -8.35
CA GLY A 411 -16.43 -22.38 -9.69
C GLY A 411 -17.78 -22.56 -10.39
N VAL A 412 -18.01 -21.72 -11.41
CA VAL A 412 -19.20 -21.71 -12.25
C VAL A 412 -18.82 -21.94 -13.71
N LYS A 413 -19.63 -22.75 -14.39
CA LYS A 413 -19.48 -23.07 -15.81
C LYS A 413 -19.61 -21.79 -16.64
N PRO A 414 -18.68 -21.51 -17.57
CA PRO A 414 -18.68 -20.26 -18.34
C PRO A 414 -19.98 -19.99 -19.11
N SER A 415 -20.72 -21.04 -19.48
CA SER A 415 -22.04 -20.95 -20.12
C SER A 415 -23.11 -20.22 -19.29
N TRP A 416 -22.93 -20.05 -17.98
CA TRP A 416 -23.85 -19.25 -17.15
C TRP A 416 -23.79 -17.75 -17.49
N PHE A 417 -22.62 -17.24 -17.88
CA PHE A 417 -22.46 -15.84 -18.29
C PHE A 417 -23.07 -15.52 -19.66
N ASN A 418 -23.49 -16.55 -20.42
CA ASN A 418 -24.18 -16.35 -21.69
C ASN A 418 -25.61 -15.79 -21.45
N THR A 419 -25.89 -14.64 -22.05
CA THR A 419 -27.14 -13.88 -21.88
C THR A 419 -28.27 -14.40 -22.77
N CYS A 420 -29.37 -14.85 -22.18
CA CYS A 420 -30.63 -15.12 -22.90
C CYS A 420 -31.42 -13.82 -23.10
N SER A 421 -31.02 -12.98 -24.05
CA SER A 421 -31.81 -11.79 -24.44
C SER A 421 -31.89 -11.66 -25.95
N THR A 422 -33.11 -11.52 -26.47
CA THR A 422 -33.40 -11.20 -27.87
C THR A 422 -33.37 -9.69 -28.15
N THR A 423 -33.05 -8.86 -27.14
CA THR A 423 -33.11 -7.41 -27.21
C THR A 423 -31.79 -6.77 -26.79
N ILE A 424 -30.76 -6.95 -27.61
CA ILE A 424 -29.70 -5.98 -27.97
C ILE A 424 -28.91 -6.62 -29.11
N GLU A 425 -29.01 -6.05 -30.32
CA GLU A 425 -28.20 -6.53 -31.44
C GLU A 425 -26.73 -6.14 -31.22
N LYS A 426 -25.86 -7.16 -31.15
CA LYS A 426 -24.40 -7.11 -30.92
C LYS A 426 -23.94 -7.07 -29.46
N ARG A 427 -24.02 -8.22 -28.78
CA ARG A 427 -22.86 -8.91 -28.16
C ARG A 427 -23.20 -10.36 -27.79
N PRO A 428 -23.14 -11.31 -28.75
CA PRO A 428 -23.20 -12.73 -28.39
C PRO A 428 -21.86 -13.15 -27.76
N HIS A 429 -21.87 -13.45 -26.46
CA HIS A 429 -20.74 -14.12 -25.81
C HIS A 429 -20.62 -15.55 -26.40
N LEU A 430 -19.71 -15.74 -27.36
CA LEU A 430 -19.43 -17.03 -27.98
C LEU A 430 -18.53 -17.89 -27.06
N LEU A 431 -19.06 -18.25 -25.90
CA LEU A 431 -18.52 -19.29 -25.01
C LEU A 431 -19.27 -20.60 -25.26
N PRO A 432 -18.60 -21.78 -25.27
CA PRO A 432 -19.27 -23.06 -25.52
C PRO A 432 -20.38 -23.36 -24.51
N GLY A 433 -21.56 -23.72 -25.02
CA GLY A 433 -22.72 -24.14 -24.22
C GLY A 433 -23.88 -23.15 -24.24
N THR A 434 -25.06 -23.65 -24.62
CA THR A 434 -26.32 -22.90 -24.58
C THR A 434 -26.83 -22.74 -23.14
N PRO A 435 -27.07 -21.51 -22.64
CA PRO A 435 -27.76 -21.30 -21.38
C PRO A 435 -29.23 -21.74 -21.49
N SER A 436 -29.64 -22.70 -20.66
CA SER A 436 -31.06 -23.02 -20.47
C SER A 436 -31.66 -22.10 -19.39
N SER A 437 -32.79 -21.47 -19.69
CA SER A 437 -33.47 -20.51 -18.81
C SER A 437 -34.44 -21.17 -17.80
N THR A 438 -34.39 -22.49 -17.67
CA THR A 438 -35.40 -23.32 -16.95
C THR A 438 -34.81 -24.53 -16.22
N GLY A 439 -33.48 -24.61 -16.06
CA GLY A 439 -32.81 -25.66 -15.29
C GLY A 439 -32.48 -25.27 -13.84
N ASP A 440 -32.23 -26.26 -12.97
CA ASP A 440 -31.69 -26.03 -11.62
C ASP A 440 -30.37 -25.26 -11.69
N LEU A 441 -30.26 -24.15 -10.95
CA LEU A 441 -29.07 -23.30 -10.92
C LEU A 441 -27.81 -24.03 -10.44
N ARG A 442 -27.94 -25.10 -9.63
CA ARG A 442 -26.83 -26.00 -9.26
C ARG A 442 -26.12 -26.59 -10.48
N THR A 443 -26.83 -26.81 -11.59
CA THR A 443 -26.24 -27.38 -12.82
C THR A 443 -25.16 -26.48 -13.44
N TYR A 444 -25.16 -25.19 -13.12
CA TYR A 444 -24.13 -24.24 -13.53
C TYR A 444 -22.88 -24.23 -12.63
N MET A 445 -22.87 -24.91 -11.48
CA MET A 445 -21.63 -25.12 -10.73
C MET A 445 -20.75 -26.19 -11.39
N VAL A 446 -19.43 -26.05 -11.23
CA VAL A 446 -18.43 -27.02 -11.73
C VAL A 446 -18.31 -28.19 -10.76
N ASN A 447 -18.12 -27.89 -9.48
CA ASN A 447 -18.23 -28.82 -8.36
C ASN A 447 -18.95 -28.12 -7.21
N ILE A 448 -19.78 -28.85 -6.45
CA ILE A 448 -20.29 -28.35 -5.16
C ILE A 448 -19.14 -28.45 -4.15
N PRO A 449 -18.82 -27.38 -3.40
CA PRO A 449 -17.71 -27.41 -2.45
C PRO A 449 -17.99 -28.41 -1.30
N PRO A 450 -16.97 -29.12 -0.80
CA PRO A 450 -17.07 -29.98 0.37
C PRO A 450 -16.97 -29.21 1.70
N LEU A 451 -17.09 -27.88 1.67
CA LEU A 451 -17.06 -26.96 2.81
C LEU A 451 -18.11 -25.86 2.59
N GLY A 452 -18.80 -25.47 3.66
CA GLY A 452 -19.90 -24.50 3.67
C GLY A 452 -21.28 -25.10 3.36
N ASP A 453 -22.27 -24.22 3.32
CA ASP A 453 -23.66 -24.54 3.04
C ASP A 453 -23.90 -24.75 1.54
N SER A 454 -24.24 -25.97 1.14
CA SER A 454 -24.41 -26.36 -0.27
C SER A 454 -25.62 -25.72 -0.97
N VAL A 455 -26.53 -25.08 -0.22
CA VAL A 455 -27.69 -24.36 -0.77
C VAL A 455 -27.34 -22.90 -1.11
N VAL A 456 -26.40 -22.29 -0.37
CA VAL A 456 -26.06 -20.86 -0.54
C VAL A 456 -25.59 -20.50 -1.96
N PRO A 457 -24.73 -21.27 -2.66
CA PRO A 457 -24.33 -20.95 -4.03
C PRO A 457 -25.50 -20.81 -5.00
N GLU A 458 -26.53 -21.65 -4.87
CA GLU A 458 -27.76 -21.57 -5.68
C GLU A 458 -28.54 -20.27 -5.41
N MET A 459 -28.67 -19.91 -4.11
CA MET A 459 -29.32 -18.66 -3.70
C MET A 459 -28.58 -17.43 -4.24
N LEU A 460 -27.24 -17.45 -4.24
CA LEU A 460 -26.43 -16.34 -4.74
C LEU A 460 -26.45 -16.26 -6.28
N LEU A 461 -26.53 -17.39 -6.99
CA LEU A 461 -26.74 -17.40 -8.45
C LEU A 461 -28.10 -16.77 -8.83
N LYS A 462 -29.13 -17.01 -8.01
CA LYS A 462 -30.46 -16.38 -8.16
C LYS A 462 -30.43 -14.88 -7.86
N VAL A 463 -29.73 -14.47 -6.81
CA VAL A 463 -29.50 -13.05 -6.45
C VAL A 463 -28.78 -12.28 -7.57
N LEU A 464 -27.84 -12.91 -8.27
CA LEU A 464 -27.09 -12.27 -9.35
C LEU A 464 -27.77 -12.37 -10.73
N GLU A 465 -28.90 -13.06 -10.84
CA GLU A 465 -29.60 -13.25 -12.11
C GLU A 465 -30.09 -11.94 -12.80
N PRO A 466 -30.47 -10.85 -12.08
CA PRO A 466 -30.80 -9.56 -12.70
C PRO A 466 -29.61 -8.95 -13.46
N TYR A 467 -28.47 -8.73 -12.78
CA TYR A 467 -27.25 -8.20 -13.39
C TYR A 467 -26.72 -9.09 -14.54
N ARG A 468 -26.98 -10.40 -14.47
CA ARG A 468 -26.71 -11.37 -15.55
C ARG A 468 -27.59 -11.15 -16.78
N LYS A 469 -28.85 -10.76 -16.62
CA LYS A 469 -29.77 -10.44 -17.73
C LYS A 469 -29.39 -9.11 -18.42
N GLU A 470 -28.84 -8.17 -17.67
CA GLU A 470 -28.35 -6.88 -18.17
C GLU A 470 -26.97 -6.95 -18.85
N GLY A 471 -26.18 -8.01 -18.57
CA GLY A 471 -24.81 -8.16 -19.05
C GLY A 471 -23.76 -7.41 -18.22
N CYS A 472 -24.16 -6.75 -17.12
CA CYS A 472 -23.32 -5.89 -16.27
C CYS A 472 -22.25 -6.62 -15.42
N MET A 473 -22.10 -7.95 -15.59
CA MET A 473 -21.35 -8.81 -14.67
C MET A 473 -19.84 -8.88 -14.95
N LEU A 474 -19.44 -9.19 -16.18
CA LEU A 474 -18.04 -9.32 -16.60
C LEU A 474 -17.88 -8.92 -18.08
N ASP A 475 -16.78 -8.24 -18.41
CA ASP A 475 -16.42 -7.95 -19.81
C ASP A 475 -16.16 -9.24 -20.62
N ASP A 476 -16.47 -9.22 -21.92
CA ASP A 476 -16.28 -10.34 -22.86
C ASP A 476 -14.90 -11.02 -22.77
N GLU A 477 -13.85 -10.23 -22.57
CA GLU A 477 -12.47 -10.72 -22.45
C GLU A 477 -12.22 -11.40 -21.11
N ARG A 478 -12.76 -10.86 -20.01
CA ARG A 478 -12.68 -11.44 -18.67
C ARG A 478 -13.45 -12.76 -18.59
N ALA A 479 -14.62 -12.84 -19.24
CA ALA A 479 -15.40 -14.07 -19.32
C ALA A 479 -14.67 -15.18 -20.11
N LYS A 480 -13.97 -14.82 -21.20
CA LYS A 480 -13.11 -15.76 -21.96
C LYS A 480 -11.87 -16.20 -21.17
N LEU A 481 -11.23 -15.30 -20.43
CA LEU A 481 -10.11 -15.64 -19.55
C LEU A 481 -10.55 -16.57 -18.41
N TYR A 482 -11.70 -16.30 -17.78
CA TYR A 482 -12.28 -17.22 -16.80
C TYR A 482 -12.54 -18.60 -17.41
N ALA A 483 -13.09 -18.64 -18.63
CA ALA A 483 -13.37 -19.89 -19.32
C ALA A 483 -12.12 -20.75 -19.63
N SER A 484 -10.93 -20.17 -19.74
CA SER A 484 -9.68 -20.95 -19.87
C SER A 484 -9.07 -21.34 -18.53
N ILE A 485 -9.49 -20.72 -17.41
CA ILE A 485 -8.91 -20.85 -16.07
C ILE A 485 -9.75 -21.76 -15.14
N VAL A 486 -11.07 -21.85 -15.34
CA VAL A 486 -11.99 -22.59 -14.47
C VAL A 486 -11.54 -24.03 -14.18
N ASP A 487 -11.08 -24.74 -15.21
CA ASP A 487 -10.66 -26.14 -15.13
C ASP A 487 -9.20 -26.32 -14.66
N GLN A 488 -8.46 -25.23 -14.39
CA GLN A 488 -7.06 -25.24 -13.91
C GLN A 488 -6.95 -25.33 -12.37
N GLY A 489 -8.03 -25.72 -11.68
CA GLY A 489 -8.07 -25.90 -10.22
C GLY A 489 -8.54 -24.68 -9.41
N CYS A 490 -8.72 -24.89 -8.12
CA CYS A 490 -9.13 -23.90 -7.12
C CYS A 490 -8.15 -22.72 -7.05
N ALA A 491 -6.84 -22.99 -6.96
CA ALA A 491 -5.83 -21.94 -6.82
C ALA A 491 -5.85 -20.94 -8.00
N ALA A 492 -6.05 -21.42 -9.22
CA ALA A 492 -6.15 -20.57 -10.41
C ALA A 492 -7.46 -19.74 -10.42
N ARG A 493 -8.59 -20.35 -10.04
CA ARG A 493 -9.88 -19.64 -9.86
C ARG A 493 -9.81 -18.55 -8.78
N PHE A 494 -9.16 -18.83 -7.65
CA PHE A 494 -9.00 -17.87 -6.55
C PHE A 494 -8.08 -16.72 -6.96
N ALA A 495 -6.98 -16.99 -7.67
CA ALA A 495 -6.12 -15.96 -8.25
C ALA A 495 -6.89 -15.05 -9.23
N PHE A 496 -7.69 -15.64 -10.13
CA PHE A 496 -8.52 -14.88 -11.07
C PHE A 496 -9.52 -13.98 -10.32
N ALA A 497 -10.27 -14.52 -9.37
CA ALA A 497 -11.21 -13.74 -8.56
C ALA A 497 -10.51 -12.55 -7.87
N ALA A 498 -9.36 -12.78 -7.21
CA ALA A 498 -8.58 -11.73 -6.58
C ALA A 498 -8.15 -10.61 -7.58
N THR A 499 -7.74 -10.95 -8.81
CA THR A 499 -7.41 -9.93 -9.83
C THR A 499 -8.61 -9.09 -10.26
N ILE A 500 -9.80 -9.69 -10.36
CA ILE A 500 -11.04 -9.01 -10.78
C ILE A 500 -11.52 -7.98 -9.75
N PHE A 501 -11.22 -8.21 -8.47
CA PHE A 501 -11.49 -7.27 -7.37
C PHE A 501 -10.28 -6.39 -6.99
N GLY A 502 -9.22 -6.39 -7.79
CA GLY A 502 -8.05 -5.50 -7.63
C GLY A 502 -7.02 -5.92 -6.57
N GLU A 503 -7.16 -7.10 -5.97
CA GLU A 503 -6.31 -7.59 -4.88
C GLU A 503 -5.06 -8.32 -5.40
N SER A 504 -4.15 -7.56 -6.02
CA SER A 504 -2.91 -8.09 -6.61
C SER A 504 -2.02 -8.91 -5.66
N SER A 505 -1.99 -8.60 -4.36
CA SER A 505 -1.23 -9.38 -3.37
C SER A 505 -1.85 -10.76 -3.09
N GLU A 506 -3.17 -10.85 -3.12
CA GLU A 506 -3.90 -12.11 -2.98
C GLU A 506 -3.78 -12.95 -4.26
N ALA A 507 -3.86 -12.32 -5.43
CA ALA A 507 -3.67 -13.02 -6.71
C ALA A 507 -2.27 -13.68 -6.79
N LEU A 508 -1.23 -12.96 -6.36
CA LEU A 508 0.12 -13.52 -6.24
C LEU A 508 0.21 -14.63 -5.18
N PHE A 509 -0.51 -14.49 -4.07
CA PHE A 509 -0.57 -15.52 -3.03
C PHE A 509 -1.12 -16.86 -3.56
N TRP A 510 -2.29 -16.83 -4.20
CA TRP A 510 -2.92 -18.05 -4.72
C TRP A 510 -2.06 -18.76 -5.78
N LEU A 511 -1.33 -18.02 -6.62
CA LEU A 511 -0.39 -18.60 -7.59
C LEU A 511 0.88 -19.22 -6.95
N GLN A 512 1.33 -18.70 -5.80
CA GLN A 512 2.50 -19.20 -5.08
C GLN A 512 2.17 -20.35 -4.12
N LEU A 513 0.92 -20.47 -3.65
CA LEU A 513 0.50 -21.48 -2.68
C LEU A 513 0.79 -22.94 -3.14
N PRO A 514 0.43 -23.38 -4.36
CA PRO A 514 0.79 -24.72 -4.85
C PRO A 514 2.30 -24.97 -4.88
N HIS A 515 3.09 -23.96 -5.24
CA HIS A 515 4.55 -24.06 -5.30
C HIS A 515 5.17 -24.23 -3.90
N ALA A 516 4.69 -23.46 -2.92
CA ALA A 516 5.11 -23.59 -1.52
C ALA A 516 4.71 -24.95 -0.91
N PHE A 517 3.50 -25.43 -1.23
CA PHE A 517 2.99 -26.72 -0.76
C PHE A 517 3.75 -27.90 -1.39
N LYS A 518 4.04 -27.84 -2.70
CA LYS A 518 4.87 -28.84 -3.41
C LYS A 518 6.31 -28.85 -2.88
N HIS A 519 6.86 -27.72 -2.44
CA HIS A 519 8.17 -27.65 -1.74
C HIS A 519 8.12 -28.32 -0.36
N LEU A 520 7.04 -28.15 0.40
CA LEU A 520 6.81 -28.85 1.66
C LEU A 520 6.73 -30.37 1.45
N MET A 521 5.91 -30.84 0.51
CA MET A 521 5.74 -32.28 0.26
C MET A 521 7.06 -32.91 -0.20
N ASN A 522 7.81 -32.24 -1.07
CA ASN A 522 9.15 -32.66 -1.46
C ASN A 522 10.14 -32.73 -0.28
N LYS A 523 10.00 -31.88 0.75
CA LYS A 523 10.83 -31.96 1.96
C LYS A 523 10.41 -33.11 2.90
N LEU A 524 9.13 -33.43 2.98
CA LEU A 524 8.64 -34.59 3.72
C LEU A 524 9.11 -35.90 3.07
N LEU A 525 8.98 -36.02 1.75
CA LEU A 525 9.44 -37.17 0.97
C LEU A 525 10.97 -37.36 1.05
N ARG A 526 11.75 -36.29 0.89
CA ARG A 526 13.23 -36.33 0.99
C ARG A 526 13.78 -36.61 2.39
N LYS A 527 12.92 -36.81 3.39
CA LYS A 527 13.33 -37.16 4.76
C LYS A 527 13.87 -38.59 4.85
N ASN A 528 13.53 -39.46 3.90
CA ASN A 528 14.01 -40.83 3.74
C ASN A 528 14.79 -40.95 2.42
N PRO A 529 16.09 -41.26 2.46
CA PRO A 529 16.52 -42.65 2.30
C PRO A 529 17.22 -43.20 3.56
N PRO A 530 17.35 -44.54 3.70
CA PRO A 530 18.01 -45.13 4.86
C PRO A 530 19.50 -44.75 4.91
N LYS A 531 20.01 -44.50 6.12
CA LYS A 531 21.44 -44.68 6.39
C LYS A 531 21.69 -46.18 6.48
N GLU A 532 22.25 -46.77 5.43
CA GLU A 532 22.80 -48.12 5.53
C GLU A 532 23.92 -48.17 6.57
N SER A 533 23.89 -49.19 7.42
CA SER A 533 24.86 -49.41 8.47
C SER A 533 26.15 -50.00 7.89
N THR A 534 27.12 -49.15 7.58
CA THR A 534 28.52 -49.59 7.40
C THR A 534 29.11 -49.92 8.77
N VAL A 535 28.91 -51.17 9.21
CA VAL A 535 29.63 -51.75 10.34
C VAL A 535 31.09 -51.91 9.92
N ALA A 536 31.96 -51.08 10.49
CA ALA A 536 33.41 -51.20 10.37
C ALA A 536 33.97 -51.81 11.67
N THR A 537 34.00 -53.13 11.76
CA THR A 537 34.53 -53.85 12.92
C THR A 537 36.06 -53.92 12.90
N ILE A 538 36.64 -53.38 13.98
CA ILE A 538 37.87 -53.83 14.66
C ILE A 538 39.19 -53.72 13.89
N SER A 539 40.08 -52.91 14.45
CA SER A 539 41.51 -53.23 14.57
C SER A 539 42.04 -52.70 15.91
N ASP A 540 41.74 -53.40 17.01
CA ASP A 540 42.39 -53.16 18.31
C ASP A 540 43.81 -53.71 18.29
N VAL A 541 44.84 -52.85 18.36
CA VAL A 541 46.17 -53.17 18.92
C VAL A 541 46.70 -51.92 19.63
N ASP A 542 47.33 -52.15 20.79
CA ASP A 542 47.91 -51.23 21.76
C ASP A 542 48.47 -49.87 21.28
N ASP A 543 48.11 -48.79 22.00
CA ASP A 543 49.10 -47.77 22.44
C ASP A 543 48.70 -46.97 23.72
N GLU A 544 47.49 -47.14 24.29
CA GLU A 544 47.04 -46.39 25.49
C GLU A 544 47.71 -46.78 26.84
N ARG A 545 48.85 -47.47 26.83
CA ARG A 545 49.54 -47.95 28.06
C ARG A 545 50.98 -47.44 28.27
N SER A 546 51.49 -46.58 27.39
CA SER A 546 52.89 -46.15 27.39
C SER A 546 53.20 -44.85 28.16
N LEU A 547 52.21 -43.99 28.45
CA LEU A 547 52.45 -42.61 28.93
C LEU A 547 52.02 -42.26 30.38
N LEU A 548 51.41 -43.17 31.15
CA LEU A 548 50.92 -42.89 32.51
C LEU A 548 51.67 -43.61 33.65
N SER A 549 52.95 -43.94 33.44
CA SER A 549 53.79 -44.69 34.41
C SER A 549 55.02 -43.93 34.95
N ARG A 550 55.14 -42.61 34.68
CA ARG A 550 56.18 -41.75 35.28
C ARG A 550 55.65 -40.39 35.73
N ILE A 551 54.93 -40.39 36.86
CA ILE A 551 55.13 -39.46 38.00
C ILE A 551 54.32 -40.03 39.17
N SER A 552 55.01 -40.54 40.19
CA SER A 552 54.40 -40.90 41.46
C SER A 552 55.41 -40.73 42.58
N SER A 553 55.22 -39.70 43.41
CA SER A 553 55.28 -39.86 44.88
C SER A 553 54.88 -38.59 45.63
N LYS A 554 54.02 -38.78 46.64
CA LYS A 554 53.94 -38.12 47.97
C LYS A 554 54.39 -36.65 48.10
N GLY A 555 53.50 -35.79 48.59
CA GLY A 555 53.84 -34.40 48.97
C GLY A 555 52.94 -33.67 49.98
N LYS A 556 52.21 -34.35 50.88
CA LYS A 556 51.34 -33.67 51.87
C LYS A 556 52.15 -33.07 53.03
N ARG A 557 52.45 -31.77 53.00
CA ARG A 557 52.76 -30.91 54.18
C ARG A 557 52.13 -29.52 53.97
N THR A 558 51.32 -29.01 54.90
CA THR A 558 51.64 -28.37 56.20
C THR A 558 52.27 -26.98 56.01
N GLU A 559 51.62 -25.96 56.57
CA GLU A 559 52.18 -24.62 56.76
C GLU A 559 53.29 -24.65 57.82
N GLU A 560 54.43 -23.99 57.59
CA GLU A 560 55.35 -23.70 58.68
C GLU A 560 56.13 -22.39 58.44
N THR A 561 56.15 -21.59 59.49
CA THR A 561 56.91 -20.35 59.78
C THR A 561 58.03 -19.92 58.81
N GLY A 562 58.01 -18.64 58.43
CA GLY A 562 59.03 -18.02 57.56
C GLY A 562 60.32 -17.57 58.27
N ARG A 563 61.21 -16.97 57.47
CA ARG A 563 62.35 -16.15 57.92
C ARG A 563 62.59 -14.96 57.01
N ASP A 564 62.94 -13.85 57.65
CA ASP A 564 63.87 -12.80 57.20
C ASP A 564 63.68 -12.24 55.79
N VAL A 565 62.75 -11.29 55.70
CA VAL A 565 62.75 -10.25 54.66
C VAL A 565 63.99 -9.38 54.83
N LEU A 566 64.96 -9.46 53.91
CA LEU A 566 65.92 -8.39 53.61
C LEU A 566 66.62 -8.62 52.24
N SER A 567 66.78 -7.53 51.47
CA SER A 567 67.63 -7.41 50.27
C SER A 567 67.58 -8.53 49.20
N GLN A 568 66.57 -8.55 48.33
CA GLN A 568 66.60 -9.41 47.11
C GLN A 568 65.97 -8.81 45.84
N GLY A 569 65.81 -7.48 45.77
CA GLY A 569 65.14 -6.79 44.66
C GLY A 569 65.84 -6.79 43.28
N GLN A 570 67.08 -7.28 43.18
CA GLN A 570 67.84 -7.30 41.90
C GLN A 570 68.36 -8.69 41.48
N LEU A 571 68.45 -9.67 42.39
CA LEU A 571 68.99 -11.01 42.05
C LEU A 571 67.97 -11.94 41.40
N ARG A 572 66.66 -11.76 41.67
CA ARG A 572 65.58 -12.59 41.10
C ARG A 572 65.37 -12.43 39.57
N LEU A 573 66.09 -11.51 38.92
CA LEU A 573 66.13 -11.40 37.44
C LEU A 573 66.98 -12.51 36.79
N MET A 574 67.74 -13.28 37.58
CA MET A 574 68.60 -14.40 37.16
C MET A 574 68.07 -15.76 37.67
N ALA A 575 66.75 -15.92 37.79
CA ALA A 575 66.16 -17.20 38.17
C ALA A 575 66.25 -18.19 36.99
N PHE A 576 66.99 -19.28 37.15
CA PHE A 576 67.13 -20.34 36.13
C PHE A 576 66.30 -21.59 36.46
N ASP A 577 66.08 -21.86 37.75
CA ASP A 577 65.32 -23.04 38.18
C ASP A 577 63.82 -22.88 37.94
N ARG A 578 63.21 -23.94 37.41
CA ARG A 578 61.81 -23.95 36.96
C ARG A 578 60.83 -23.58 38.08
N GLU A 579 61.11 -24.02 39.31
CA GLU A 579 60.24 -23.76 40.47
C GLU A 579 60.35 -22.32 40.98
N GLU A 580 61.54 -21.70 40.93
CA GLU A 580 61.71 -20.28 41.26
C GLU A 580 61.05 -19.37 40.20
N LEU A 581 61.19 -19.72 38.92
CA LEU A 581 60.50 -19.04 37.82
C LEU A 581 58.98 -19.12 37.95
N TRP A 582 58.44 -20.29 38.29
CA TRP A 582 57.00 -20.47 38.54
C TRP A 582 56.53 -19.69 39.76
N LYS A 583 57.32 -19.66 40.84
CA LYS A 583 57.00 -18.91 42.06
C LYS A 583 57.00 -17.40 41.80
N THR A 584 58.01 -16.87 41.10
CA THR A 584 58.08 -15.44 40.73
C THR A 584 57.02 -15.03 39.70
N ALA A 585 56.59 -15.91 38.80
CA ALA A 585 55.42 -15.67 37.94
C ALA A 585 54.10 -15.68 38.73
N SER A 586 53.92 -16.64 39.64
CA SER A 586 52.74 -16.71 40.52
C SER A 586 52.62 -15.48 41.43
N GLU A 587 53.74 -15.03 42.00
CA GLU A 587 53.81 -13.78 42.73
C GLU A 587 53.38 -12.60 41.83
N ARG A 588 53.96 -12.44 40.61
CA ARG A 588 53.59 -11.38 39.64
C ARG A 588 52.11 -11.37 39.28
N ILE A 589 51.47 -12.52 39.09
CA ILE A 589 50.02 -12.62 38.84
C ILE A 589 49.23 -12.01 40.01
N SER A 590 49.65 -12.25 41.26
CA SER A 590 48.99 -11.68 42.45
C SER A 590 49.22 -10.17 42.65
N TRP A 591 50.28 -9.60 42.05
CA TRP A 591 50.44 -8.14 41.96
C TRP A 591 49.52 -7.54 40.89
N HIS A 592 49.45 -8.15 39.70
CA HIS A 592 48.56 -7.68 38.63
C HIS A 592 47.07 -7.88 38.92
N GLU A 593 46.70 -8.80 39.82
CA GLU A 593 45.33 -8.93 40.35
C GLU A 593 44.89 -7.73 41.21
N LYS A 594 45.83 -7.02 41.83
CA LYS A 594 45.56 -5.87 42.72
C LYS A 594 45.63 -4.52 41.98
N LEU A 595 45.78 -4.54 40.66
CA LEU A 595 45.94 -3.35 39.82
C LEU A 595 44.79 -3.26 38.83
N GLU A 596 44.00 -2.19 38.95
CA GLU A 596 42.88 -1.91 38.05
C GLU A 596 43.37 -1.19 36.78
N GLY A 597 42.79 -1.53 35.62
CA GLY A 597 43.07 -0.89 34.33
C GLY A 597 43.35 -1.88 33.20
N GLU A 598 43.05 -1.47 31.96
CA GLU A 598 43.15 -2.35 30.78
C GLU A 598 44.57 -2.89 30.55
N GLU A 599 45.61 -2.08 30.80
CA GLU A 599 47.01 -2.53 30.73
C GLU A 599 47.38 -3.59 31.78
N ALA A 600 46.81 -3.51 32.98
CA ALA A 600 47.08 -4.48 34.04
C ALA A 600 46.46 -5.84 33.68
N ILE A 601 45.28 -5.84 33.07
CA ILE A 601 44.63 -7.01 32.46
C ILE A 601 45.54 -7.62 31.37
N GLN A 602 46.08 -6.81 30.45
CA GLN A 602 47.00 -7.31 29.41
C GLN A 602 48.27 -7.97 30.01
N LYS A 603 48.87 -7.35 31.02
CA LYS A 603 50.06 -7.88 31.72
C LYS A 603 49.72 -9.16 32.49
N ARG A 604 48.56 -9.23 33.15
CA ARG A 604 48.04 -10.44 33.82
C ARG A 604 47.84 -11.60 32.84
N VAL A 605 47.29 -11.36 31.65
CA VAL A 605 47.14 -12.38 30.60
C VAL A 605 48.51 -12.90 30.14
N HIS A 606 49.50 -12.03 29.94
CA HIS A 606 50.84 -12.45 29.55
C HIS A 606 51.49 -13.39 30.58
N GLU A 607 51.43 -13.03 31.87
CA GLU A 607 51.93 -13.88 32.95
C GLU A 607 51.19 -15.23 33.02
N LEU A 608 49.85 -15.24 32.95
CA LEU A 608 49.03 -16.47 32.95
C LEU A 608 49.37 -17.41 31.79
N VAL A 609 49.59 -16.87 30.59
CA VAL A 609 50.04 -17.64 29.42
C VAL A 609 51.47 -18.16 29.61
N SER A 610 52.37 -17.38 30.22
CA SER A 610 53.76 -17.81 30.49
C SER A 610 53.85 -18.95 31.52
N VAL A 611 52.89 -19.01 32.46
CA VAL A 611 52.72 -20.11 33.43
C VAL A 611 52.01 -21.33 32.81
N GLY A 612 51.42 -21.17 31.62
CA GLY A 612 50.65 -22.23 30.94
C GLY A 612 49.21 -22.39 31.47
N ASN A 613 48.72 -21.51 32.35
CA ASN A 613 47.33 -21.53 32.81
C ASN A 613 46.41 -20.84 31.80
N LEU A 614 46.20 -21.52 30.67
CA LEU A 614 45.44 -21.01 29.54
C LEU A 614 43.94 -20.86 29.84
N GLU A 615 43.37 -21.67 30.74
CA GLU A 615 41.96 -21.55 31.13
C GLU A 615 41.68 -20.24 31.88
N ALA A 616 42.54 -19.89 32.85
CA ALA A 616 42.45 -18.61 33.56
C ALA A 616 42.76 -17.41 32.64
N ALA A 617 43.64 -17.58 31.65
CA ALA A 617 43.88 -16.56 30.63
C ALA A 617 42.63 -16.33 29.75
N VAL A 618 41.96 -17.39 29.30
CA VAL A 618 40.75 -17.31 28.47
C VAL A 618 39.58 -16.68 29.25
N SER A 619 39.34 -17.08 30.50
CA SER A 619 38.24 -16.50 31.29
C SER A 619 38.44 -15.00 31.58
N LEU A 620 39.68 -14.58 31.85
CA LEU A 620 40.03 -13.17 32.06
C LEU A 620 39.99 -12.33 30.76
N LEU A 621 40.21 -12.95 29.59
CA LEU A 621 40.00 -12.28 28.31
C LEU A 621 38.50 -12.13 27.99
N LEU A 622 37.68 -13.13 28.31
CA LEU A 622 36.23 -13.12 28.07
C LEU A 622 35.45 -12.15 28.97
N SER A 623 36.00 -11.73 30.11
CA SER A 623 35.39 -10.71 30.98
C SER A 623 35.57 -9.27 30.48
N THR A 624 36.33 -9.05 29.39
CA THR A 624 36.50 -7.72 28.78
C THR A 624 35.14 -7.17 28.30
N PRO A 625 34.72 -5.96 28.72
CA PRO A 625 33.44 -5.38 28.28
C PRO A 625 33.45 -5.02 26.79
N PRO A 626 32.30 -5.04 26.09
CA PRO A 626 32.22 -4.78 24.65
C PRO A 626 32.59 -3.34 24.24
N GLU A 627 32.57 -2.41 25.20
CA GLU A 627 32.95 -1.00 25.05
C GLU A 627 34.47 -0.78 25.11
N SER A 628 35.25 -1.79 25.53
CA SER A 628 36.71 -1.72 25.68
C SER A 628 37.44 -1.59 24.35
N SER A 629 38.48 -0.76 24.34
CA SER A 629 39.41 -0.63 23.21
C SER A 629 40.08 -1.97 22.83
N TYR A 630 40.32 -2.84 23.83
CA TYR A 630 40.95 -4.14 23.64
C TYR A 630 39.96 -5.28 23.35
N PHE A 631 38.63 -5.06 23.39
CA PHE A 631 37.63 -6.13 23.26
C PHE A 631 37.88 -7.05 22.05
N TYR A 632 38.13 -6.48 20.87
CA TYR A 632 38.37 -7.26 19.65
C TYR A 632 39.68 -8.08 19.71
N VAL A 633 40.76 -7.49 20.22
CA VAL A 633 42.06 -8.16 20.37
C VAL A 633 41.99 -9.27 21.42
N ASN A 634 41.27 -9.03 22.51
CA ASN A 634 41.05 -9.99 23.59
C ASN A 634 40.14 -11.14 23.13
N ALA A 635 39.09 -10.85 22.36
CA ALA A 635 38.21 -11.86 21.76
C ALA A 635 38.98 -12.79 20.80
N LEU A 636 39.80 -12.25 19.90
CA LEU A 636 40.64 -13.07 19.02
C LEU A 636 41.61 -13.96 19.80
N ARG A 637 42.28 -13.42 20.82
CA ARG A 637 43.17 -14.18 21.71
C ARG A 637 42.42 -15.25 22.49
N ALA A 638 41.23 -14.96 23.03
CA ALA A 638 40.43 -15.93 23.77
C ALA A 638 40.03 -17.11 22.87
N VAL A 639 39.54 -16.85 21.65
CA VAL A 639 39.12 -17.88 20.68
C VAL A 639 40.31 -18.73 20.22
N ALA A 640 41.49 -18.12 20.03
CA ALA A 640 42.72 -18.83 19.67
C ALA A 640 43.29 -19.67 20.82
N LEU A 641 43.39 -19.11 22.04
CA LEU A 641 43.92 -19.84 23.19
C LEU A 641 42.99 -20.97 23.62
N SER A 642 41.66 -20.77 23.56
CA SER A 642 40.69 -21.82 23.93
C SER A 642 40.75 -23.02 23.00
N SER A 643 41.08 -22.85 21.70
CA SER A 643 41.21 -23.98 20.76
C SER A 643 42.40 -24.89 21.07
N ALA A 644 43.45 -24.36 21.71
CA ALA A 644 44.61 -25.12 22.17
C ALA A 644 44.36 -25.86 23.50
N VAL A 645 43.32 -25.51 24.25
CA VAL A 645 42.97 -26.16 25.53
C VAL A 645 41.97 -27.29 25.32
N SER A 646 40.78 -26.98 24.82
CA SER A 646 39.74 -27.99 24.59
C SER A 646 38.66 -27.50 23.63
N ARG A 647 38.07 -28.44 22.89
CA ARG A 647 36.94 -28.16 21.99
C ARG A 647 35.74 -27.55 22.74
N SER A 648 35.43 -28.03 23.94
CA SER A 648 34.35 -27.52 24.77
C SER A 648 34.60 -26.07 25.23
N LEU A 649 35.82 -25.73 25.67
CA LEU A 649 36.16 -24.35 26.02
C LEU A 649 36.10 -23.42 24.81
N HIS A 650 36.53 -23.88 23.63
CA HIS A 650 36.44 -23.11 22.39
C HIS A 650 34.98 -22.86 21.95
N GLU A 651 34.10 -23.87 22.04
CA GLU A 651 32.67 -23.67 21.79
C GLU A 651 32.04 -22.63 22.74
N LEU A 652 32.41 -22.64 24.01
CA LEU A 652 31.94 -21.66 25.01
C LEU A 652 32.52 -20.26 24.77
N ALA A 653 33.82 -20.15 24.51
CA ALA A 653 34.48 -18.87 24.26
C ALA A 653 33.88 -18.16 23.03
N VAL A 654 33.67 -18.89 21.93
CA VAL A 654 33.04 -18.33 20.71
C VAL A 654 31.61 -17.86 20.96
N LYS A 655 30.80 -18.60 21.73
CA LYS A 655 29.45 -18.18 22.12
C LYS A 655 29.44 -16.85 22.89
N VAL A 656 30.32 -16.72 23.90
CA VAL A 656 30.42 -15.50 24.72
C VAL A 656 30.89 -14.31 23.88
N VAL A 657 31.91 -14.52 23.02
CA VAL A 657 32.38 -13.50 22.08
C VAL A 657 31.27 -13.06 21.13
N ALA A 658 30.55 -13.99 20.50
CA ALA A 658 29.47 -13.67 19.57
C ALA A 658 28.32 -12.90 20.25
N ALA A 659 27.90 -13.32 21.45
CA ALA A 659 26.88 -12.61 22.22
C ALA A 659 27.30 -11.18 22.59
N ASN A 660 28.57 -10.96 22.94
CA ASN A 660 29.09 -9.61 23.20
C ASN A 660 29.24 -8.78 21.91
N MET A 661 29.56 -9.40 20.76
CA MET A 661 29.60 -8.71 19.45
C MET A 661 28.20 -8.26 18.97
N VAL A 662 27.14 -9.01 19.29
CA VAL A 662 25.75 -8.57 19.02
C VAL A 662 25.38 -7.35 19.86
N ARG A 663 25.77 -7.31 21.14
CA ARG A 663 25.57 -6.13 22.01
C ARG A 663 26.31 -4.89 21.51
N ALA A 664 27.43 -5.07 20.82
CA ALA A 664 28.25 -4.00 20.24
C ALA A 664 27.80 -3.57 18.83
N ASP A 665 26.57 -3.92 18.41
CA ASP A 665 26.00 -3.64 17.09
C ASP A 665 26.84 -4.18 15.90
N ARG A 666 27.54 -5.30 16.11
CA ARG A 666 28.38 -5.99 15.11
C ARG A 666 27.96 -7.44 14.89
N SER A 667 26.64 -7.65 14.79
CA SER A 667 25.98 -8.96 14.64
C SER A 667 26.65 -9.89 13.62
N LEU A 668 26.95 -9.40 12.43
CA LEU A 668 27.58 -10.17 11.34
C LEU A 668 28.94 -10.79 11.70
N SER A 669 29.71 -10.17 12.60
CA SER A 669 31.00 -10.75 13.03
C SER A 669 30.81 -11.90 14.01
N GLY A 670 29.84 -11.79 14.92
CA GLY A 670 29.49 -12.84 15.86
C GLY A 670 28.88 -14.07 15.17
N THR A 671 28.00 -13.86 14.19
CA THR A 671 27.33 -14.95 13.47
C THR A 671 28.29 -15.76 12.62
N HIS A 672 29.28 -15.13 11.96
CA HIS A 672 30.35 -15.84 11.24
C HIS A 672 31.17 -16.75 12.17
N LEU A 673 31.48 -16.31 13.40
CA LEU A 673 32.20 -17.13 14.38
C LEU A 673 31.35 -18.34 14.84
N LEU A 674 30.05 -18.13 15.09
CA LEU A 674 29.13 -19.24 15.39
C LEU A 674 29.00 -20.25 14.23
N CYS A 675 29.04 -19.79 12.98
CA CYS A 675 29.07 -20.65 11.80
C CYS A 675 30.35 -21.50 11.73
N ALA A 676 31.52 -20.94 12.03
CA ALA A 676 32.79 -21.68 12.06
C ALA A 676 32.78 -22.82 13.11
N VAL A 677 32.06 -22.63 14.23
CA VAL A 677 31.85 -23.63 15.28
C VAL A 677 30.65 -24.57 14.98
N GLY A 678 29.91 -24.33 13.89
CA GLY A 678 28.74 -25.13 13.50
C GLY A 678 27.48 -24.89 14.33
N ARG A 679 27.41 -23.81 15.11
CA ARG A 679 26.23 -23.40 15.90
C ARG A 679 25.23 -22.59 15.06
N TYR A 680 24.81 -23.17 13.93
CA TYR A 680 23.96 -22.51 12.93
C TYR A 680 22.61 -22.01 13.47
N GLN A 681 22.00 -22.71 14.44
CA GLN A 681 20.73 -22.29 15.06
C GLN A 681 20.88 -21.00 15.88
N GLU A 682 22.00 -20.86 16.61
CA GLU A 682 22.29 -19.66 17.41
C GLU A 682 22.64 -18.48 16.49
N ALA A 683 23.38 -18.74 15.39
CA ALA A 683 23.64 -17.76 14.35
C ALA A 683 22.34 -17.28 13.67
N CYS A 684 21.39 -18.18 13.38
CA CYS A 684 20.07 -17.80 12.85
C CYS A 684 19.31 -16.87 13.81
N SER A 685 19.28 -17.19 15.12
CA SER A 685 18.62 -16.29 16.08
C SER A 685 19.25 -14.91 16.06
N GLN A 686 20.58 -14.82 16.19
CA GLN A 686 21.27 -13.53 16.23
C GLN A 686 21.06 -12.68 14.95
N LEU A 687 20.93 -13.31 13.78
CA LEU A 687 20.55 -12.60 12.55
C LEU A 687 19.09 -12.12 12.59
N GLN A 688 18.16 -12.91 13.12
CA GLN A 688 16.75 -12.50 13.29
C GLN A 688 16.59 -11.40 14.35
N ASP A 689 17.30 -11.50 15.45
CA ASP A 689 17.35 -10.50 16.54
C ASP A 689 17.94 -9.17 16.04
N ALA A 690 18.83 -9.20 15.04
CA ALA A 690 19.37 -8.04 14.33
C ALA A 690 18.55 -7.60 13.09
N GLY A 691 17.41 -8.24 12.79
CA GLY A 691 16.56 -7.90 11.64
C GLY A 691 17.04 -8.39 10.27
N CYS A 692 18.15 -9.12 10.19
CA CYS A 692 18.71 -9.74 8.97
C CYS A 692 17.96 -11.02 8.58
N TRP A 693 16.64 -10.93 8.41
CA TRP A 693 15.74 -12.08 8.23
C TRP A 693 16.05 -12.95 6.99
N ILE A 694 16.47 -12.32 5.88
CA ILE A 694 16.79 -13.02 4.63
C ILE A 694 18.10 -13.82 4.78
N ASP A 695 19.08 -13.24 5.46
CA ASP A 695 20.37 -13.89 5.71
C ASP A 695 20.20 -15.07 6.68
N ALA A 696 19.36 -14.91 7.71
CA ALA A 696 18.95 -16.01 8.59
C ALA A 696 18.28 -17.16 7.82
N ALA A 697 17.37 -16.84 6.88
CA ALA A 697 16.66 -17.85 6.09
C ALA A 697 17.58 -18.58 5.09
N THR A 698 18.54 -17.89 4.46
CA THR A 698 19.50 -18.53 3.54
C THR A 698 20.53 -19.39 4.27
N LEU A 699 21.01 -18.94 5.44
CA LEU A 699 21.87 -19.72 6.34
C LEU A 699 21.14 -20.99 6.82
N ALA A 700 19.89 -20.84 7.27
CA ALA A 700 19.03 -21.97 7.62
C ALA A 700 18.82 -22.94 6.45
N ALA A 701 18.55 -22.45 5.24
CA ALA A 701 18.34 -23.28 4.05
C ALA A 701 19.56 -24.13 3.66
N ARG A 702 20.78 -23.68 3.99
CA ARG A 702 22.02 -24.39 3.70
C ARG A 702 22.43 -25.38 4.80
N HIS A 703 22.19 -25.05 6.07
CA HIS A 703 22.77 -25.78 7.20
C HIS A 703 21.75 -26.45 8.15
N LEU A 704 20.52 -25.95 8.24
CA LEU A 704 19.47 -26.51 9.10
C LEU A 704 18.54 -27.45 8.31
N LYS A 705 17.98 -28.46 8.98
CA LYS A 705 17.06 -29.44 8.39
C LYS A 705 15.91 -29.73 9.36
N GLY A 706 14.75 -30.12 8.83
CA GLY A 706 13.59 -30.48 9.64
C GLY A 706 13.08 -29.32 10.52
N SER A 707 12.83 -29.61 11.79
CA SER A 707 12.21 -28.71 12.77
C SER A 707 12.92 -27.37 12.93
N ASP A 708 14.26 -27.34 12.89
CA ASP A 708 15.00 -26.12 13.21
C ASP A 708 15.05 -25.15 12.02
N TYR A 709 14.91 -25.66 10.80
CA TYR A 709 14.58 -24.83 9.63
C TYR A 709 13.17 -24.25 9.74
N ALA A 710 12.18 -25.08 10.12
CA ALA A 710 10.79 -24.64 10.27
C ALA A 710 10.65 -23.52 11.32
N ARG A 711 11.31 -23.66 12.47
CA ARG A 711 11.37 -22.65 13.55
C ARG A 711 11.87 -21.29 13.09
N VAL A 712 12.94 -21.26 12.29
CA VAL A 712 13.48 -20.01 11.71
C VAL A 712 12.45 -19.36 10.78
N LEU A 713 11.75 -20.14 9.94
CA LEU A 713 10.68 -19.61 9.08
C LEU A 713 9.44 -19.15 9.87
N GLN A 714 8.99 -19.90 10.87
CA GLN A 714 7.86 -19.53 11.74
C GLN A 714 8.11 -18.18 12.43
N ARG A 715 9.32 -17.96 12.97
CA ARG A 715 9.69 -16.68 13.60
C ARG A 715 9.69 -15.51 12.60
N TRP A 716 10.09 -15.75 11.36
CA TRP A 716 10.03 -14.74 10.30
C TRP A 716 8.59 -14.46 9.84
N ALA A 717 7.75 -15.49 9.71
CA ALA A 717 6.34 -15.36 9.37
C ALA A 717 5.57 -14.53 10.42
N GLY A 718 5.81 -14.78 11.71
CA GLY A 718 5.24 -13.98 12.80
C GLY A 718 5.72 -12.52 12.78
N HIS A 719 6.99 -12.27 12.47
CA HIS A 719 7.49 -10.90 12.27
C HIS A 719 6.76 -10.19 11.11
N ILE A 720 6.61 -10.85 9.96
CA ILE A 720 5.87 -10.31 8.80
C ILE A 720 4.41 -10.00 9.16
N LEU A 721 3.75 -10.89 9.90
CA LEU A 721 2.36 -10.72 10.33
C LEU A 721 2.18 -9.51 11.26
N HIS A 722 3.02 -9.40 12.30
CA HIS A 722 2.84 -8.37 13.34
C HIS A 722 3.52 -7.02 13.05
N THR A 723 4.53 -6.96 12.18
CA THR A 723 5.28 -5.71 11.90
C THR A 723 5.10 -5.18 10.47
N GLU A 724 5.04 -6.04 9.45
CA GLU A 724 4.74 -5.62 8.07
C GLU A 724 3.24 -5.60 7.77
N HIS A 725 2.42 -6.23 8.63
CA HIS A 725 0.98 -6.46 8.46
C HIS A 725 0.61 -7.14 7.13
N ASN A 726 1.54 -7.91 6.54
CA ASN A 726 1.36 -8.59 5.26
C ASN A 726 0.93 -10.05 5.47
N ILE A 727 -0.36 -10.24 5.75
CA ILE A 727 -1.00 -11.54 6.02
C ILE A 727 -0.68 -12.56 4.92
N TRP A 728 -0.84 -12.19 3.65
CA TRP A 728 -0.57 -13.04 2.49
C TRP A 728 0.87 -13.58 2.48
N ARG A 729 1.86 -12.70 2.70
CA ARG A 729 3.27 -13.10 2.76
C ARG A 729 3.56 -13.99 3.98
N ALA A 730 2.96 -13.70 5.14
CA ALA A 730 3.12 -14.52 6.34
C ALA A 730 2.58 -15.96 6.14
N ILE A 731 1.41 -16.12 5.53
CA ILE A 731 0.80 -17.44 5.29
C ILE A 731 1.67 -18.33 4.39
N ILE A 732 2.24 -17.80 3.30
CA ILE A 732 3.17 -18.57 2.44
C ILE A 732 4.38 -19.06 3.24
N MET A 733 4.92 -18.22 4.13
CA MET A 733 6.05 -18.56 4.98
C MET A 733 5.70 -19.63 6.03
N TYR A 734 4.50 -19.59 6.59
CA TYR A 734 3.98 -20.67 7.45
C TYR A 734 3.79 -21.98 6.68
N VAL A 735 3.18 -21.96 5.48
CA VAL A 735 3.06 -23.15 4.61
C VAL A 735 4.44 -23.73 4.28
N ALA A 736 5.41 -22.89 3.90
CA ALA A 736 6.77 -23.32 3.59
C ALA A 736 7.57 -23.85 4.80
N ALA A 737 7.07 -23.62 6.02
CA ALA A 737 7.58 -24.18 7.27
C ALA A 737 6.87 -25.48 7.70
N GLY A 738 5.66 -25.75 7.20
CA GLY A 738 4.76 -26.81 7.70
C GLY A 738 3.82 -26.36 8.83
N ALA A 739 3.76 -25.07 9.09
CA ALA A 739 3.00 -24.42 10.15
C ALA A 739 1.55 -24.12 9.72
N LEU A 740 0.81 -25.17 9.31
CA LEU A 740 -0.55 -25.00 8.77
C LEU A 740 -1.57 -24.54 9.82
N GLN A 741 -1.37 -24.88 11.09
CA GLN A 741 -2.25 -24.43 12.18
C GLN A 741 -2.04 -22.94 12.47
N GLU A 742 -0.79 -22.46 12.45
CA GLU A 742 -0.47 -21.04 12.64
C GLU A 742 -0.95 -20.18 11.46
N ALA A 743 -0.97 -20.71 10.24
CA ALA A 743 -1.61 -20.08 9.09
C ALA A 743 -3.13 -19.91 9.28
N LEU A 744 -3.83 -20.94 9.76
CA LEU A 744 -5.26 -20.86 10.08
C LEU A 744 -5.54 -19.93 11.26
N ALA A 745 -4.69 -19.95 12.30
CA ALA A 745 -4.79 -19.03 13.43
C ALA A 745 -4.64 -17.56 13.00
N ALA A 746 -3.68 -17.25 12.12
CA ALA A 746 -3.52 -15.89 11.57
C ALA A 746 -4.74 -15.42 10.76
N LEU A 747 -5.39 -16.32 10.00
CA LEU A 747 -6.64 -16.02 9.29
C LEU A 747 -7.84 -15.83 10.22
N ARG A 748 -7.88 -16.58 11.34
CA ARG A 748 -8.88 -16.44 12.41
C ARG A 748 -8.72 -15.11 13.16
N GLU A 749 -7.49 -14.71 13.49
CA GLU A 749 -7.19 -13.39 14.07
C GLU A 749 -7.55 -12.24 13.11
N ALA A 750 -7.32 -12.42 11.80
CA ALA A 750 -7.71 -11.46 10.77
C ALA A 750 -9.22 -11.40 10.47
N GLN A 751 -10.02 -12.32 11.03
CA GLN A 751 -11.47 -12.45 10.80
C GLN A 751 -11.85 -12.65 9.32
N LEU A 752 -11.09 -13.48 8.59
CA LEU A 752 -11.31 -13.79 7.16
C LEU A 752 -11.81 -15.23 6.93
N PRO A 753 -13.11 -15.53 7.19
CA PRO A 753 -13.65 -16.90 7.09
C PRO A 753 -13.63 -17.47 5.66
N ASP A 754 -13.89 -16.61 4.67
CA ASP A 754 -13.87 -16.98 3.26
C ASP A 754 -12.47 -17.40 2.81
N THR A 755 -11.46 -16.61 3.15
CA THR A 755 -10.06 -16.87 2.85
C THR A 755 -9.58 -18.15 3.55
N ALA A 756 -10.01 -18.41 4.78
CA ALA A 756 -9.71 -19.64 5.50
C ALA A 756 -10.31 -20.89 4.83
N ALA A 757 -11.58 -20.84 4.41
CA ALA A 757 -12.22 -21.94 3.68
C ALA A 757 -11.53 -22.20 2.32
N MET A 758 -11.28 -21.15 1.53
CA MET A 758 -10.58 -21.27 0.25
C MET A 758 -9.14 -21.79 0.42
N PHE A 759 -8.45 -21.40 1.49
CA PHE A 759 -7.10 -21.91 1.81
C PHE A 759 -7.09 -23.42 2.06
N ILE A 760 -8.06 -23.94 2.83
CA ILE A 760 -8.21 -25.38 3.07
C ILE A 760 -8.53 -26.12 1.76
N LEU A 761 -9.41 -25.58 0.91
CA LEU A 761 -9.73 -26.16 -0.40
C LEU A 761 -8.49 -26.26 -1.32
N ALA A 762 -7.72 -25.18 -1.46
CA ALA A 762 -6.49 -25.18 -2.27
C ALA A 762 -5.42 -26.14 -1.75
N CYS A 763 -5.25 -26.25 -0.42
CA CYS A 763 -4.30 -27.20 0.18
C CYS A 763 -4.74 -28.66 0.00
N ARG A 764 -6.06 -28.95 0.04
CA ARG A 764 -6.59 -30.30 -0.22
C ARG A 764 -6.45 -30.71 -1.69
N GLU A 765 -6.79 -29.81 -2.62
CA GLU A 765 -6.67 -30.06 -4.06
C GLU A 765 -5.20 -30.32 -4.46
N THR A 766 -4.27 -29.48 -4.00
CA THR A 766 -2.84 -29.65 -4.30
C THR A 766 -2.21 -30.85 -3.58
N HIS A 767 -2.73 -31.27 -2.42
CA HIS A 767 -2.36 -32.56 -1.81
C HIS A 767 -2.82 -33.74 -2.67
N ALA A 768 -4.06 -33.74 -3.16
CA ALA A 768 -4.59 -34.79 -4.03
C ALA A 768 -3.88 -34.88 -5.39
N GLU A 769 -3.51 -33.74 -5.99
CA GLU A 769 -2.67 -33.69 -7.20
C GLU A 769 -1.29 -34.33 -6.95
N ILE A 770 -0.67 -34.05 -5.81
CA ILE A 770 0.64 -34.61 -5.43
C ILE A 770 0.53 -36.11 -5.14
N VAL A 771 -0.51 -36.57 -4.43
CA VAL A 771 -0.73 -38.00 -4.14
C VAL A 771 -0.99 -38.81 -5.41
N SER A 772 -1.83 -38.31 -6.32
CA SER A 772 -2.08 -38.98 -7.62
C SER A 772 -0.84 -38.99 -8.51
N THR A 773 -0.02 -37.92 -8.51
CA THR A 773 1.27 -37.87 -9.20
C THR A 773 2.30 -38.87 -8.63
N LEU A 774 2.17 -39.27 -7.36
CA LEU A 774 3.08 -40.21 -6.70
C LEU A 774 2.76 -41.70 -6.98
N GLY A 775 1.59 -42.00 -7.57
CA GLY A 775 1.29 -43.35 -8.10
C GLY A 775 1.36 -44.48 -7.07
N ILE A 776 0.89 -44.24 -5.84
CA ILE A 776 0.89 -45.25 -4.76
C ILE A 776 -0.23 -46.27 -5.03
N PRO A 777 0.05 -47.58 -5.16
CA PRO A 777 -0.98 -48.61 -5.25
C PRO A 777 -1.58 -48.94 -3.87
N ASP A 778 -2.87 -49.29 -3.86
CA ASP A 778 -3.66 -49.62 -2.65
C ASP A 778 -3.35 -51.02 -2.06
N ASP A 779 -2.08 -51.43 -2.02
CA ASP A 779 -1.67 -52.68 -1.34
C ASP A 779 -1.59 -52.48 0.19
N GLU A 780 -2.44 -53.19 0.92
CA GLU A 780 -2.68 -53.08 2.38
C GLU A 780 -1.51 -53.55 3.29
N SER A 781 -0.26 -53.18 2.99
CA SER A 781 0.90 -53.59 3.81
C SER A 781 1.94 -52.51 4.09
N SER A 782 2.33 -52.45 5.37
CA SER A 782 3.51 -51.77 5.94
C SER A 782 3.65 -50.25 5.72
N SER A 783 3.13 -49.45 6.65
CA SER A 783 3.91 -48.69 7.64
C SER A 783 3.16 -47.42 8.09
N SER A 784 3.22 -47.11 9.39
CA SER A 784 2.57 -45.92 9.98
C SER A 784 3.06 -44.57 9.42
N VAL A 785 4.16 -44.58 8.66
CA VAL A 785 4.71 -43.41 7.96
C VAL A 785 3.97 -43.13 6.64
N LYS A 786 3.32 -44.14 6.03
CA LYS A 786 2.38 -43.92 4.91
C LYS A 786 1.16 -43.13 5.39
N ASP A 787 0.60 -43.50 6.54
CA ASP A 787 -0.61 -42.89 7.10
C ASP A 787 -0.47 -41.38 7.38
N GLU A 788 0.71 -40.91 7.81
CA GLU A 788 0.98 -39.48 8.03
C GLU A 788 1.22 -38.68 6.73
N LEU A 789 1.59 -39.35 5.64
CA LEU A 789 1.74 -38.75 4.31
C LEU A 789 0.40 -38.66 3.58
N LEU A 790 -0.48 -39.64 3.81
CA LEU A 790 -1.87 -39.68 3.32
C LEU A 790 -2.78 -38.75 4.14
N ASN A 791 -2.65 -38.72 5.47
CA ASN A 791 -3.47 -37.90 6.36
C ASN A 791 -2.67 -36.75 6.97
N LEU A 792 -2.65 -35.61 6.28
CA LEU A 792 -2.22 -34.33 6.86
C LEU A 792 -3.22 -33.92 7.96
N ARG A 793 -2.95 -34.30 9.21
CA ARG A 793 -3.85 -34.12 10.37
C ARG A 793 -4.39 -32.68 10.55
N ALA A 794 -3.66 -31.66 10.10
CA ALA A 794 -4.10 -30.27 10.13
C ALA A 794 -5.23 -29.93 9.13
N LEU A 795 -5.38 -30.71 8.05
CA LEU A 795 -6.36 -30.52 6.96
C LEU A 795 -7.47 -31.59 6.94
N ASP A 796 -7.40 -32.58 7.82
CA ASP A 796 -8.43 -33.63 8.01
C ASP A 796 -9.80 -32.96 8.30
N PRO A 797 -10.90 -33.35 7.61
CA PRO A 797 -12.25 -32.85 7.93
C PRO A 797 -12.71 -33.12 9.37
N LYS A 798 -12.04 -33.99 10.12
CA LYS A 798 -12.31 -34.26 11.55
C LYS A 798 -11.51 -33.36 12.52
N ASN A 799 -10.64 -32.48 12.02
CA ASN A 799 -9.86 -31.57 12.87
C ASN A 799 -10.73 -30.41 13.38
N GLU A 800 -10.64 -30.08 14.67
CA GLU A 800 -11.46 -29.04 15.33
C GLU A 800 -11.28 -27.65 14.67
N ASP A 801 -10.06 -27.26 14.33
CA ASP A 801 -9.80 -26.00 13.61
C ASP A 801 -10.49 -25.95 12.23
N VAL A 802 -10.61 -27.09 11.55
CA VAL A 802 -11.23 -27.19 10.22
C VAL A 802 -12.75 -27.11 10.33
N ILE A 803 -13.33 -27.80 11.31
CA ILE A 803 -14.77 -27.75 11.62
C ILE A 803 -15.18 -26.32 12.02
N ALA A 804 -14.39 -25.65 12.87
CA ALA A 804 -14.65 -24.27 13.28
C ALA A 804 -14.57 -23.27 12.10
N VAL A 805 -13.67 -23.49 11.14
CA VAL A 805 -13.63 -22.69 9.90
C VAL A 805 -14.86 -22.98 9.02
N ASP A 806 -15.29 -24.23 8.90
CA ASP A 806 -16.45 -24.63 8.10
C ASP A 806 -17.76 -24.04 8.64
N GLU A 807 -18.02 -24.15 9.94
CA GLU A 807 -19.18 -23.55 10.60
C GLU A 807 -19.20 -22.03 10.44
N TYR A 808 -18.07 -21.36 10.66
CA TYR A 808 -17.97 -19.91 10.57
C TYR A 808 -18.07 -19.40 9.13
N PHE A 809 -17.57 -20.16 8.15
CA PHE A 809 -17.78 -19.91 6.73
C PHE A 809 -19.26 -20.10 6.33
N GLY A 810 -19.93 -21.16 6.81
CA GLY A 810 -21.37 -21.36 6.60
C GLY A 810 -22.23 -20.24 7.21
N GLN A 811 -21.85 -19.71 8.37
CA GLN A 811 -22.49 -18.52 8.97
C GLN A 811 -22.26 -17.26 8.11
N TYR A 812 -21.03 -17.03 7.64
CA TYR A 812 -20.70 -15.93 6.73
C TYR A 812 -21.48 -16.00 5.41
N GLN A 813 -21.55 -17.18 4.81
CA GLN A 813 -22.31 -17.48 3.60
C GLN A 813 -23.81 -17.13 3.75
N ARG A 814 -24.46 -17.61 4.82
CA ARG A 814 -25.89 -17.30 5.09
C ARG A 814 -26.10 -15.79 5.32
N LYS A 815 -25.21 -15.16 6.10
CA LYS A 815 -25.24 -13.71 6.35
C LYS A 815 -25.08 -12.90 5.06
N LEU A 816 -24.22 -13.35 4.13
CA LEU A 816 -24.03 -12.72 2.83
C LEU A 816 -25.30 -12.81 1.97
N VAL A 817 -26.00 -13.95 1.96
CA VAL A 817 -27.30 -14.08 1.27
C VAL A 817 -28.32 -13.08 1.82
N HIS A 818 -28.47 -12.98 3.15
CA HIS A 818 -29.39 -12.00 3.76
C HIS A 818 -29.02 -10.56 3.36
N LEU A 819 -27.75 -10.17 3.48
CA LEU A 819 -27.29 -8.84 3.08
C LEU A 819 -27.52 -8.54 1.59
N CYS A 820 -27.46 -9.54 0.71
CA CYS A 820 -27.80 -9.38 -0.71
C CYS A 820 -29.30 -9.21 -0.93
N MET A 821 -30.15 -9.95 -0.21
CA MET A 821 -31.61 -9.84 -0.30
C MET A 821 -32.13 -8.51 0.26
N ASP A 822 -31.50 -7.98 1.32
CA ASP A 822 -31.84 -6.68 1.91
C ASP A 822 -31.40 -5.51 1.01
N SER A 823 -30.30 -5.65 0.27
CA SER A 823 -29.92 -4.71 -0.78
C SER A 823 -30.70 -4.98 -2.06
N GLN A 824 -31.74 -4.20 -2.36
CA GLN A 824 -32.49 -4.37 -3.61
C GLN A 824 -31.54 -4.28 -4.82
N PRO A 825 -31.52 -5.27 -5.74
CA PRO A 825 -30.91 -5.08 -7.05
C PRO A 825 -31.71 -4.01 -7.82
N PHE A 826 -31.01 -3.13 -8.53
CA PHE A 826 -31.66 -2.04 -9.27
C PHE A 826 -32.58 -2.61 -10.34
N ALA A 827 -33.86 -2.26 -10.28
CA ALA A 827 -34.88 -2.64 -11.24
C ALA A 827 -35.86 -1.47 -11.42
N ASP A 828 -35.47 -0.51 -12.25
CA ASP A 828 -36.30 0.51 -12.92
C ASP A 828 -35.48 1.17 -14.06
#